data_AF-A0A496W374-F1
#
_entry.id   AF-A0A496W374-F1
#
_cell.length_a   1.000
_cell.length_b   1.000
_cell.length_c   1.000
_cell.angle_alpha   90.00
_cell.angle_beta   90.00
_cell.angle_gamma   90.00
#
_symmetry.space_group_name_H-M   'P 1'
#
loop_
_entity.id
_entity.type
_entity.pdbx_description
1 polymer ?
#
loop_
_entity_poly.entity_id
_entity_poly.type
_entity_poly.pdbx_seq_one_letter_code
_entity_poly.pdbx_strand_id
1 'polypeptide(L)'
;MDKKPTKVYRFALYGLSASGKTCLLAALAMPRYSHPLKYTSTWRPIDVSASEKSKQEALRHSQEWLKKAIDQLSRRDVPEPNPTGEEHFIFEYDFTGTDYQTFRIELLDYSGELVNPNISDSELAKTLRQKFSEMDGILVLAEAPYQDQLGHVSGHQKTRDGQAHKDLYDLRQTFSLLRGEKQEGAALDTPVVLLFNKWDRYSHIDSAHPDIEQDKLEAFLKSVPPPPHKGLNDVLQHSVTEDNFKAFPVSALGAGEFVLLENGDVVERPKQVQPLNAFGLEDPFLWLVQRRDAIDLRHYQNNAQSNLKQCQQNGKTLLNRFPPNSAQAKQVKSVLGQCRRRAFYYAAGTVAGVLALWFTAETTMDLWNYKKLTTAIENPNATHDELGKAEQWLTKYTTAPNFRHLISQRFINSDDVKTTLTDLQTRRETFLWGPVETALEKNLQAAVEPAKRYLEYYPYGPHAEESKNILLRAQFQVQQHENEDVFRQVAGRVKEHWQDGETLNELLEGLRKLPVHQNAETDKMRQERVALEESVLKRLAEIASQQNWNRFKAGYDDKMRRKNFLAAAQALQNRQSDERLDKLKTEFKRVVIQRIEDEVERAFKDYRLRDAEEILGKYAQFPLDLQHPPGSEGDDVIKGLRHQVAQRQDQALYEDALKYRARDHIENYLQNAPLQSMKKELSKYKAYLDSIQPSATISKLKLFVRITWLAAAAEGNDNVVNVSLNGKNVISQTNVESHFYQSTVFISSRFSAKPSSLKTVAITVIEKGFFSDDDNGTGRVKKRVSDLAKGYTLKLHAAGKITAQAFILIKGYPKAPNLPAWHPEK
;
A
#
# COMPACT_ATOMS: atom_id res chain seq x y z
N MET A 1 11.47 15.47 31.04
CA MET A 1 12.72 14.68 31.04
C MET A 1 13.05 14.38 29.59
N ASP A 2 13.82 15.25 28.93
CA ASP A 2 14.16 15.08 27.51
C ASP A 2 15.11 13.89 27.34
N LYS A 3 14.60 12.80 26.76
CA LYS A 3 15.43 11.67 26.34
C LYS A 3 16.41 12.19 25.29
N LYS A 4 17.70 12.21 25.64
CA LYS A 4 18.81 12.52 24.72
C LYS A 4 18.70 11.66 23.44
N PRO A 5 19.06 12.19 22.27
CA PRO A 5 18.89 11.49 21.01
C PRO A 5 19.73 10.20 20.96
N THR A 6 19.06 9.07 20.86
CA THR A 6 19.66 7.75 20.59
C THR A 6 20.18 7.75 19.14
N LYS A 7 21.41 7.25 18.89
CA LYS A 7 21.91 7.07 17.52
C LYS A 7 20.92 6.22 16.72
N VAL A 8 20.65 6.66 15.49
CA VAL A 8 19.95 5.86 14.48
C VAL A 8 21.01 5.20 13.62
N TYR A 9 21.05 3.87 13.59
CA TYR A 9 21.99 3.09 12.78
C TYR A 9 21.40 2.89 11.39
N ARG A 10 22.14 3.24 10.34
CA ARG A 10 21.65 3.16 8.96
C ARG A 10 22.20 1.92 8.27
N PHE A 11 21.34 0.95 7.97
CA PHE A 11 21.73 -0.30 7.34
C PHE A 11 21.18 -0.41 5.93
N ALA A 12 21.96 -1.03 5.04
CA ALA A 12 21.52 -1.36 3.68
C ALA A 12 21.19 -2.86 3.59
N LEU A 13 20.05 -3.20 2.98
CA LEU A 13 19.65 -4.56 2.66
C LEU A 13 19.78 -4.81 1.15
N TYR A 14 20.67 -5.73 0.81
CA TYR A 14 20.93 -6.17 -0.55
C TYR A 14 20.45 -7.61 -0.77
N GLY A 15 20.02 -7.91 -1.98
CA GLY A 15 19.66 -9.24 -2.43
C GLY A 15 18.93 -9.18 -3.77
N LEU A 16 18.93 -10.28 -4.52
CA LEU A 16 18.26 -10.32 -5.82
C LEU A 16 16.72 -10.43 -5.68
N SER A 17 16.01 -10.42 -6.81
CA SER A 17 14.58 -10.67 -6.82
C SER A 17 14.29 -12.05 -6.21
N ALA A 18 13.14 -12.20 -5.55
CA ALA A 18 12.69 -13.42 -4.88
C ALA A 18 13.53 -13.96 -3.69
N SER A 19 14.71 -13.39 -3.36
CA SER A 19 15.54 -13.83 -2.23
C SER A 19 14.89 -13.70 -0.83
N GLY A 20 13.72 -13.05 -0.77
CA GLY A 20 12.91 -12.92 0.43
C GLY A 20 13.14 -11.61 1.20
N LYS A 21 13.67 -10.55 0.57
CA LYS A 21 13.85 -9.23 1.22
C LYS A 21 12.55 -8.69 1.81
N THR A 22 11.50 -8.61 0.99
CA THR A 22 10.16 -8.16 1.42
C THR A 22 9.62 -9.03 2.55
N CYS A 23 9.82 -10.35 2.46
CA CYS A 23 9.43 -11.28 3.52
C CYS A 23 10.20 -11.06 4.82
N LEU A 24 11.51 -10.77 4.75
CA LEU A 24 12.35 -10.46 5.92
C LEU A 24 11.89 -9.16 6.60
N LEU A 25 11.64 -8.11 5.82
CA LEU A 25 11.16 -6.81 6.30
C LEU A 25 9.78 -6.93 6.97
N ALA A 26 8.86 -7.64 6.33
CA ALA A 26 7.53 -7.87 6.89
C ALA A 26 7.59 -8.80 8.12
N ALA A 27 8.41 -9.85 8.07
CA ALA A 27 8.62 -10.75 9.20
C ALA A 27 9.04 -9.97 10.44
N LEU A 28 10.00 -9.04 10.33
CA LEU A 28 10.47 -8.16 11.43
C LEU A 28 9.37 -7.30 12.07
N ALA A 29 8.28 -7.03 11.35
CA ALA A 29 7.13 -6.25 11.81
C ALA A 29 5.94 -7.11 12.30
N MET A 30 5.91 -8.40 11.99
CA MET A 30 4.82 -9.32 12.35
C MET A 30 5.02 -9.94 13.76
N PRO A 31 3.96 -10.46 14.41
CA PRO A 31 4.11 -11.26 15.63
C PRO A 31 4.90 -12.56 15.39
N ARG A 32 5.88 -12.85 16.26
CA ARG A 32 6.77 -14.03 16.16
C ARG A 32 6.95 -14.69 17.53
N TYR A 33 7.36 -15.94 17.56
CA TYR A 33 7.84 -16.55 18.81
C TYR A 33 9.05 -15.78 19.34
N SER A 34 9.19 -15.75 20.67
CA SER A 34 10.29 -15.03 21.31
C SER A 34 11.63 -15.66 20.96
N HIS A 35 12.60 -14.82 20.61
CA HIS A 35 13.99 -15.25 20.48
C HIS A 35 14.50 -15.88 21.79
N PRO A 36 15.31 -16.96 21.78
CA PRO A 36 15.83 -17.61 23.00
C PRO A 36 16.57 -16.65 23.94
N LEU A 37 17.29 -15.69 23.37
CA LEU A 37 18.00 -14.64 24.10
C LEU A 37 17.11 -13.43 24.43
N LYS A 38 15.79 -13.53 24.24
CA LYS A 38 14.80 -12.46 24.44
C LYS A 38 15.04 -11.20 23.60
N TYR A 39 15.72 -11.36 22.46
CA TYR A 39 15.81 -10.29 21.47
C TYR A 39 14.43 -9.99 20.90
N THR A 40 14.16 -8.71 20.64
CA THR A 40 12.92 -8.27 20.02
C THR A 40 13.20 -7.27 18.92
N SER A 41 12.29 -7.22 17.94
CA SER A 41 12.21 -6.16 16.95
C SER A 41 10.79 -5.64 16.88
N THR A 42 10.64 -4.33 16.96
CA THR A 42 9.37 -3.63 16.81
C THR A 42 9.46 -2.64 15.66
N TRP A 43 8.58 -2.77 14.68
CA TRP A 43 8.46 -1.80 13.60
C TRP A 43 7.90 -0.47 14.12
N ARG A 44 8.52 0.64 13.74
CA ARG A 44 8.06 1.98 14.10
C ARG A 44 7.33 2.64 12.92
N PRO A 45 6.03 2.95 13.06
CA PRO A 45 5.37 3.87 12.16
C PRO A 45 6.03 5.24 12.32
N ILE A 46 6.57 5.78 11.24
CA ILE A 46 7.28 7.06 11.23
C ILE A 46 6.23 8.18 11.20
N ASP A 47 6.39 9.17 12.07
CA ASP A 47 5.57 10.38 12.06
C ASP A 47 5.94 11.22 10.84
N VAL A 48 5.13 11.08 9.79
CA VAL A 48 5.36 11.74 8.50
C VAL A 48 5.34 13.26 8.66
N SER A 49 4.63 13.82 9.65
CA SER A 49 4.45 15.27 9.81
C SER A 49 5.74 16.04 10.15
N ALA A 50 6.76 15.36 10.69
CA ALA A 50 8.00 15.97 11.19
C ALA A 50 9.20 15.87 10.24
N SER A 51 9.05 15.29 9.04
CA SER A 51 10.15 15.11 8.07
C SER A 51 10.08 16.09 6.89
N GLU A 52 11.19 16.31 6.18
CA GLU A 52 11.21 17.16 4.97
C GLU A 52 10.28 16.61 3.87
N LYS A 53 9.63 17.48 3.08
CA LYS A 53 8.60 17.09 2.08
C LYS A 53 9.02 15.95 1.14
N SER A 54 10.28 15.91 0.68
CA SER A 54 10.78 14.84 -0.19
C SER A 54 10.97 13.50 0.56
N LYS A 55 11.37 13.54 1.83
CA LYS A 55 11.49 12.34 2.68
C LYS A 55 10.10 11.84 3.11
N GLN A 56 9.12 12.73 3.28
CA GLN A 56 7.74 12.38 3.67
C GLN A 56 7.06 11.41 2.70
N GLU A 57 7.17 11.65 1.40
CA GLU A 57 6.51 10.82 0.37
C GLU A 57 7.11 9.41 0.33
N ALA A 58 8.45 9.29 0.34
CA ALA A 58 9.15 8.02 0.37
C ALA A 58 8.81 7.20 1.63
N LEU A 59 8.72 7.87 2.79
CA LEU A 59 8.33 7.24 4.05
C LEU A 59 6.88 6.75 4.03
N ARG A 60 5.95 7.54 3.48
CA ARG A 60 4.55 7.13 3.35
C ARG A 60 4.40 5.93 2.43
N HIS A 61 5.07 5.96 1.28
CA HIS A 61 5.06 4.85 0.32
C HIS A 61 5.64 3.56 0.93
N SER A 62 6.75 3.68 1.66
CA SER A 62 7.36 2.55 2.39
C SER A 62 6.41 1.94 3.42
N GLN A 63 5.68 2.75 4.18
CA GLN A 63 4.71 2.27 5.16
C GLN A 63 3.52 1.56 4.52
N GLU A 64 2.97 2.13 3.43
CA GLU A 64 1.85 1.52 2.69
C GLU A 64 2.27 0.17 2.09
N TRP A 65 3.47 0.11 1.50
CA TRP A 65 4.04 -1.11 0.93
C TRP A 65 4.22 -2.22 1.98
N LEU A 66 4.86 -1.91 3.11
CA LEU A 66 5.10 -2.90 4.15
C LEU A 66 3.80 -3.40 4.79
N LYS A 67 2.81 -2.52 4.99
CA LYS A 67 1.47 -2.93 5.48
C LYS A 67 0.80 -3.91 4.53
N LYS A 68 0.90 -3.68 3.22
CA LYS A 68 0.36 -4.59 2.20
C LYS A 68 1.06 -5.96 2.25
N ALA A 69 2.39 -5.96 2.36
CA ALA A 69 3.16 -7.21 2.49
C ALA A 69 2.81 -7.99 3.77
N ILE A 70 2.63 -7.30 4.91
CA ILE A 70 2.19 -7.91 6.17
C ILE A 70 0.78 -8.51 6.04
N ASP A 71 -0.16 -7.81 5.41
CA ASP A 71 -1.52 -8.30 5.20
C ASP A 71 -1.55 -9.53 4.28
N GLN A 72 -0.79 -9.51 3.18
CA GLN A 72 -0.62 -10.66 2.27
C GLN A 72 -0.03 -11.87 3.00
N LEU A 73 1.08 -11.70 3.72
CA LEU A 73 1.68 -12.79 4.49
C LEU A 73 0.74 -13.33 5.57
N SER A 74 -0.02 -12.45 6.23
CA SER A 74 -1.00 -12.86 7.26
C SER A 74 -2.11 -13.75 6.69
N ARG A 75 -2.41 -13.62 5.39
CA ARG A 75 -3.36 -14.47 4.65
C ARG A 75 -2.72 -15.70 4.00
N ARG A 76 -1.41 -15.89 4.22
CA ARG A 76 -0.57 -16.92 3.56
C ARG A 76 -0.44 -16.72 2.05
N ASP A 77 -0.55 -15.48 1.60
CA ASP A 77 -0.28 -15.08 0.22
C ASP A 77 1.19 -14.66 0.06
N VAL A 78 1.70 -14.73 -1.18
CA VAL A 78 3.05 -14.28 -1.52
C VAL A 78 3.02 -12.75 -1.72
N PRO A 79 3.89 -11.98 -1.04
CA PRO A 79 3.98 -10.54 -1.26
C PRO A 79 4.33 -10.18 -2.69
N GLU A 80 3.81 -9.04 -3.15
CA GLU A 80 4.23 -8.49 -4.44
C GLU A 80 5.74 -8.19 -4.43
N PRO A 81 6.46 -8.45 -5.53
CA PRO A 81 7.86 -8.06 -5.66
C PRO A 81 7.96 -6.53 -5.64
N ASN A 82 9.04 -6.02 -5.03
CA ASN A 82 9.31 -4.59 -5.02
C ASN A 82 9.38 -4.03 -6.45
N PRO A 83 8.78 -2.87 -6.73
CA PRO A 83 8.86 -2.24 -8.05
C PRO A 83 10.31 -2.01 -8.45
N THR A 84 10.65 -2.37 -9.70
CA THR A 84 11.97 -2.09 -10.29
C THR A 84 12.07 -0.61 -10.68
N GLY A 85 12.81 0.19 -9.91
CA GLY A 85 13.02 1.63 -10.15
C GLY A 85 14.00 2.26 -9.16
N GLU A 86 14.27 3.57 -9.29
CA GLU A 86 15.15 4.35 -8.39
C GLU A 86 14.55 4.63 -7.00
N GLU A 87 13.36 4.13 -6.70
CA GLU A 87 12.71 4.34 -5.40
C GLU A 87 13.33 3.45 -4.32
N HIS A 88 13.95 4.08 -3.31
CA HIS A 88 14.43 3.37 -2.12
C HIS A 88 13.37 3.36 -1.02
N PHE A 89 13.07 2.17 -0.50
CA PHE A 89 12.20 2.05 0.67
C PHE A 89 13.00 2.21 1.96
N ILE A 90 12.46 2.98 2.90
CA ILE A 90 13.09 3.28 4.19
C ILE A 90 12.18 2.78 5.31
N PHE A 91 12.73 1.96 6.21
CA PHE A 91 12.00 1.35 7.32
C PHE A 91 12.72 1.60 8.64
N GLU A 92 11.98 1.99 9.69
CA GLU A 92 12.54 2.15 11.03
C GLU A 92 12.08 1.04 11.97
N TYR A 93 13.03 0.44 12.68
CA TYR A 93 12.80 -0.59 13.68
C TYR A 93 13.54 -0.28 14.99
N ASP A 94 12.92 -0.62 16.11
CA ASP A 94 13.58 -0.67 17.42
C ASP A 94 13.95 -2.13 17.71
N PHE A 95 15.25 -2.43 17.80
CA PHE A 95 15.76 -3.74 18.21
C PHE A 95 16.21 -3.69 19.66
N THR A 96 15.80 -4.67 20.48
CA THR A 96 16.20 -4.73 21.89
C THR A 96 17.05 -5.95 22.17
N GLY A 97 18.23 -5.74 22.78
CA GLY A 97 19.17 -6.78 23.18
C GLY A 97 18.88 -7.38 24.57
N THR A 98 19.70 -8.34 24.99
CA THR A 98 19.62 -9.04 26.29
C THR A 98 19.76 -8.12 27.50
N ASP A 99 20.44 -6.99 27.33
CA ASP A 99 20.69 -5.98 28.36
C ASP A 99 19.56 -4.93 28.44
N TYR A 100 18.43 -5.17 27.75
CA TYR A 100 17.31 -4.25 27.58
C TYR A 100 17.69 -2.93 26.89
N GLN A 101 18.87 -2.88 26.24
CA GLN A 101 19.24 -1.75 25.42
C GLN A 101 18.48 -1.81 24.09
N THR A 102 17.77 -0.73 23.78
CA THR A 102 17.05 -0.57 22.51
C THR A 102 17.88 0.27 21.53
N PHE A 103 18.10 -0.28 20.34
CA PHE A 103 18.80 0.33 19.22
C PHE A 103 17.80 0.70 18.14
N ARG A 104 17.88 1.93 17.63
CA ARG A 104 17.06 2.38 16.52
C ARG A 104 17.79 2.14 15.20
N ILE A 105 17.16 1.42 14.29
CA ILE A 105 17.75 1.04 13.01
C ILE A 105 16.87 1.58 11.88
N GLU A 106 17.46 2.39 10.99
CA GLU A 106 16.90 2.80 9.70
C GLU A 106 17.44 1.82 8.65
N LEU A 107 16.56 1.07 7.98
CA LEU A 107 16.90 0.06 7.01
C LEU A 107 16.47 0.52 5.62
N LEU A 108 17.42 0.53 4.68
CA LEU A 108 17.22 0.89 3.28
C LEU A 108 17.21 -0.37 2.41
N ASP A 109 16.11 -0.63 1.70
CA ASP A 109 16.01 -1.74 0.76
C ASP A 109 16.56 -1.33 -0.62
N TYR A 110 17.66 -1.96 -1.01
CA TYR A 110 18.27 -1.78 -2.32
C TYR A 110 17.83 -2.92 -3.25
N SER A 111 16.77 -2.67 -4.00
CA SER A 111 16.20 -3.61 -4.97
C SER A 111 16.65 -3.28 -6.40
N GLY A 112 17.28 -4.23 -7.10
CA GLY A 112 17.57 -4.11 -8.54
C GLY A 112 18.83 -3.33 -8.94
N GLU A 113 19.47 -2.58 -8.03
CA GLU A 113 20.67 -1.78 -8.37
C GLU A 113 21.93 -2.60 -8.64
N LEU A 114 22.02 -3.80 -8.07
CA LEU A 114 23.22 -4.64 -8.15
C LEU A 114 23.43 -5.28 -9.52
N VAL A 115 22.41 -5.26 -10.39
CA VAL A 115 22.42 -5.92 -11.71
C VAL A 115 21.71 -5.01 -12.72
N ASN A 116 22.21 -3.78 -12.88
CA ASN A 116 21.74 -2.89 -13.95
C ASN A 116 22.67 -3.01 -15.17
N PRO A 117 22.22 -3.58 -16.30
CA PRO A 117 23.06 -3.76 -17.49
C PRO A 117 23.50 -2.45 -18.16
N ASN A 118 22.94 -1.31 -17.74
CA ASN A 118 23.22 0.01 -18.32
C ASN A 118 24.34 0.78 -17.59
N ILE A 119 24.87 0.27 -16.48
CA ILE A 119 25.94 0.90 -15.71
C ILE A 119 27.25 0.16 -15.97
N SER A 120 28.34 0.90 -16.21
CA SER A 120 29.66 0.29 -16.34
C SER A 120 30.15 -0.29 -15.00
N ASP A 121 30.91 -1.39 -15.01
CA ASP A 121 31.45 -2.01 -13.79
C ASP A 121 32.25 -1.02 -12.93
N SER A 122 32.98 -0.10 -13.55
CA SER A 122 33.73 0.95 -12.84
C SER A 122 32.83 1.95 -12.12
N GLU A 123 31.71 2.33 -12.72
CA GLU A 123 30.75 3.25 -12.13
C GLU A 123 29.95 2.57 -11.01
N LEU A 124 29.54 1.32 -11.24
CA LEU A 124 28.90 0.48 -10.23
C LEU A 124 29.79 0.27 -9.01
N ALA A 125 31.09 -0.01 -9.20
CA ALA A 125 32.06 -0.15 -8.12
C ALA A 125 32.19 1.14 -7.28
N LYS A 126 32.22 2.31 -7.93
CA LYS A 126 32.30 3.61 -7.26
C LYS A 126 31.05 3.88 -6.43
N THR A 127 29.87 3.66 -7.00
CA THR A 127 28.58 3.83 -6.32
C THR A 127 28.47 2.87 -5.13
N LEU A 128 28.81 1.59 -5.30
CA LEU A 128 28.78 0.59 -4.24
C LEU A 128 29.70 0.97 -3.07
N ARG A 129 30.94 1.39 -3.35
CA ARG A 129 31.88 1.88 -2.31
C ARG A 129 31.36 3.13 -1.60
N GLN A 130 30.76 4.06 -2.35
CA GLN A 130 30.14 5.25 -1.75
C GLN A 130 29.03 4.85 -0.79
N LYS A 131 28.11 3.96 -1.20
CA LYS A 131 27.04 3.46 -0.32
C LYS A 131 27.59 2.76 0.92
N PHE A 132 28.63 1.94 0.80
CA PHE A 132 29.27 1.30 1.96
C PHE A 132 29.87 2.32 2.95
N SER A 133 30.31 3.48 2.47
CA SER A 133 30.83 4.55 3.32
C SER A 133 29.74 5.38 4.02
N GLU A 134 28.54 5.42 3.43
CA GLU A 134 27.39 6.17 3.97
C GLU A 134 26.58 5.37 5.01
N MET A 135 26.75 4.03 5.03
CA MET A 135 26.00 3.11 5.87
C MET A 135 26.80 2.68 7.10
N ASP A 136 26.10 2.46 8.22
CA ASP A 136 26.67 1.92 9.44
C ASP A 136 26.89 0.40 9.38
N GLY A 137 26.22 -0.29 8.47
CA GLY A 137 26.30 -1.74 8.29
C GLY A 137 25.55 -2.22 7.05
N ILE A 138 25.93 -3.39 6.53
CA ILE A 138 25.38 -3.95 5.28
C ILE A 138 24.87 -5.36 5.53
N LEU A 139 23.69 -5.67 5.01
CA LEU A 139 23.06 -6.99 5.03
C LEU A 139 22.96 -7.48 3.58
N VAL A 140 23.45 -8.69 3.32
CA VAL A 140 23.34 -9.36 2.02
C VAL A 140 22.51 -10.62 2.19
N LEU A 141 21.44 -10.76 1.42
CA LEU A 141 20.50 -11.87 1.51
C LEU A 141 20.78 -12.92 0.43
N ALA A 142 21.00 -14.16 0.85
CA ALA A 142 21.20 -15.34 0.01
C ALA A 142 20.23 -16.46 0.41
N GLU A 143 19.64 -17.15 -0.56
CA GLU A 143 18.72 -18.27 -0.25
C GLU A 143 19.49 -19.54 0.14
N ALA A 144 19.05 -20.23 1.20
CA ALA A 144 19.59 -21.53 1.58
C ALA A 144 19.19 -22.63 0.56
N PRO A 145 20.07 -23.62 0.32
CA PRO A 145 19.76 -24.76 -0.53
C PRO A 145 18.81 -25.75 0.14
N TYR A 146 18.25 -26.69 -0.62
CA TYR A 146 17.45 -27.80 -0.10
C TYR A 146 18.35 -28.96 0.37
N GLN A 147 18.06 -29.55 1.54
CA GLN A 147 18.82 -30.68 2.10
C GLN A 147 18.53 -32.02 1.38
N ASP A 148 17.26 -32.29 1.06
CA ASP A 148 16.81 -33.59 0.54
C ASP A 148 16.56 -33.62 -0.96
N GLN A 149 17.15 -34.62 -1.64
CA GLN A 149 16.86 -34.98 -3.04
C GLN A 149 15.41 -35.49 -3.25
N LEU A 150 14.65 -35.77 -2.19
CA LEU A 150 13.25 -36.22 -2.25
C LEU A 150 12.27 -35.09 -2.67
N GLY A 151 12.70 -33.83 -2.71
CA GLY A 151 11.97 -32.74 -3.34
C GLY A 151 11.98 -32.79 -4.88
N HIS A 152 12.85 -33.59 -5.51
CA HIS A 152 12.99 -33.68 -6.97
C HIS A 152 11.79 -34.30 -7.74
N VAL A 153 10.64 -34.50 -7.08
CA VAL A 153 9.46 -35.17 -7.66
C VAL A 153 8.67 -34.27 -8.61
N SER A 154 8.85 -32.94 -8.56
CA SER A 154 8.21 -32.00 -9.47
C SER A 154 9.24 -31.31 -10.37
N GLY A 155 9.09 -31.43 -11.69
CA GLY A 155 10.03 -30.88 -12.70
C GLY A 155 10.28 -29.36 -12.63
N HIS A 156 9.55 -28.63 -11.78
CA HIS A 156 9.70 -27.20 -11.51
C HIS A 156 10.83 -26.85 -10.52
N GLN A 157 11.44 -27.82 -9.82
CA GLN A 157 12.48 -27.54 -8.81
C GLN A 157 13.89 -27.43 -9.40
N LYS A 158 14.22 -28.19 -10.47
CA LYS A 158 15.52 -28.09 -11.18
C LYS A 158 15.76 -26.69 -11.78
N THR A 159 14.71 -26.01 -12.23
CA THR A 159 14.80 -24.64 -12.76
C THR A 159 15.00 -23.60 -11.66
N ARG A 160 14.45 -23.81 -10.45
CA ARG A 160 14.65 -22.92 -9.30
C ARG A 160 16.04 -23.04 -8.68
N ASP A 161 16.58 -24.25 -8.53
CA ASP A 161 17.96 -24.41 -8.05
C ASP A 161 18.94 -23.77 -9.04
N GLY A 162 18.74 -23.94 -10.35
CA GLY A 162 19.55 -23.26 -11.38
C GLY A 162 19.48 -21.73 -11.30
N GLN A 163 18.29 -21.18 -11.04
CA GLN A 163 18.12 -19.73 -10.85
C GLN A 163 18.82 -19.25 -9.57
N ALA A 164 18.69 -19.94 -8.44
CA ALA A 164 19.36 -19.58 -7.19
C ALA A 164 20.90 -19.62 -7.33
N HIS A 165 21.45 -20.57 -8.09
CA HIS A 165 22.88 -20.62 -8.40
C HIS A 165 23.33 -19.43 -9.24
N LYS A 166 22.55 -19.06 -10.26
CA LYS A 166 22.80 -17.86 -11.07
C LYS A 166 22.75 -16.59 -10.22
N ASP A 167 21.74 -16.48 -9.36
CA ASP A 167 21.56 -15.35 -8.46
C ASP A 167 22.77 -15.17 -7.51
N LEU A 168 23.26 -16.27 -6.92
CA LEU A 168 24.48 -16.23 -6.09
C LEU A 168 25.73 -15.85 -6.89
N TYR A 169 25.82 -16.31 -8.15
CA TYR A 169 26.91 -15.93 -9.05
C TYR A 169 26.89 -14.43 -9.36
N ASP A 170 25.73 -13.88 -9.69
CA ASP A 170 25.55 -12.47 -10.03
C ASP A 170 25.89 -11.59 -8.81
N LEU A 171 25.40 -11.92 -7.61
CA LEU A 171 25.80 -11.24 -6.36
C LEU A 171 27.31 -11.30 -6.13
N ARG A 172 27.92 -12.46 -6.34
CA ARG A 172 29.37 -12.63 -6.20
C ARG A 172 30.15 -11.74 -7.17
N GLN A 173 29.70 -11.64 -8.43
CA GLN A 173 30.32 -10.75 -9.42
C GLN A 173 30.21 -9.29 -8.98
N THR A 174 29.02 -8.83 -8.59
CA THR A 174 28.83 -7.43 -8.18
C THR A 174 29.68 -7.08 -6.96
N PHE A 175 29.72 -7.92 -5.92
CA PHE A 175 30.53 -7.64 -4.74
C PHE A 175 32.04 -7.82 -4.97
N SER A 176 32.46 -8.57 -5.99
CA SER A 176 33.89 -8.65 -6.35
C SER A 176 34.45 -7.30 -6.80
N LEU A 177 33.60 -6.43 -7.35
CA LEU A 177 33.94 -5.07 -7.76
C LEU A 177 34.39 -4.18 -6.59
N LEU A 178 33.99 -4.48 -5.34
CA LEU A 178 34.41 -3.73 -4.15
C LEU A 178 35.93 -3.68 -4.01
N ARG A 179 36.64 -4.71 -4.47
CA ARG A 179 38.11 -4.79 -4.39
C ARG A 179 38.81 -4.28 -5.66
N GLY A 180 38.06 -3.89 -6.69
CA GLY A 180 38.58 -3.45 -8.00
C GLY A 180 39.14 -4.61 -8.85
N GLU A 181 39.35 -4.40 -10.16
CA GLU A 181 39.79 -5.45 -11.12
C GLU A 181 41.09 -6.17 -10.72
N LYS A 182 41.96 -5.53 -9.93
CA LYS A 182 43.25 -6.08 -9.45
C LYS A 182 43.24 -6.55 -7.99
N GLN A 183 42.09 -6.50 -7.29
CA GLN A 183 41.99 -6.71 -5.84
C GLN A 183 42.81 -5.73 -4.96
N GLU A 184 43.17 -4.56 -5.49
CA GLU A 184 44.01 -3.53 -4.83
C GLU A 184 43.22 -2.53 -3.97
N GLY A 185 41.88 -2.60 -3.94
CA GLY A 185 41.06 -1.71 -3.12
C GLY A 185 41.26 -1.92 -1.62
N ALA A 186 41.42 -0.84 -0.86
CA ALA A 186 41.50 -0.91 0.59
C ALA A 186 40.25 -1.59 1.17
N ALA A 187 40.47 -2.54 2.08
CA ALA A 187 39.38 -3.21 2.78
C ALA A 187 38.51 -2.19 3.53
N LEU A 188 37.19 -2.32 3.40
CA LEU A 188 36.25 -1.36 3.97
C LEU A 188 36.07 -1.59 5.46
N ASP A 189 36.04 -0.52 6.24
CA ASP A 189 35.79 -0.56 7.69
C ASP A 189 34.30 -0.39 8.00
N THR A 190 33.47 -1.13 7.25
CA THR A 190 32.01 -1.19 7.41
C THR A 190 31.65 -2.64 7.70
N PRO A 191 30.85 -2.93 8.74
CA PRO A 191 30.47 -4.30 9.06
C PRO A 191 29.44 -4.84 8.04
N VAL A 192 29.65 -6.08 7.61
CA VAL A 192 28.85 -6.78 6.60
C VAL A 192 28.35 -8.10 7.17
N VAL A 193 27.08 -8.39 6.95
CA VAL A 193 26.47 -9.67 7.28
C VAL A 193 25.93 -10.36 6.03
N LEU A 194 26.22 -11.66 5.90
CA LEU A 194 25.59 -12.53 4.92
C LEU A 194 24.50 -13.38 5.60
N LEU A 195 23.27 -13.23 5.12
CA LEU A 195 22.09 -13.93 5.64
C LEU A 195 21.77 -15.12 4.73
N PHE A 196 21.82 -16.32 5.29
CA PHE A 196 21.36 -17.54 4.65
C PHE A 196 19.88 -17.73 4.98
N ASN A 197 19.01 -17.07 4.22
CA ASN A 197 17.57 -17.06 4.46
C ASN A 197 16.91 -18.36 3.99
N LYS A 198 15.76 -18.69 4.58
CA LYS A 198 15.03 -19.96 4.36
C LYS A 198 15.86 -21.18 4.81
N TRP A 199 16.63 -21.01 5.89
CA TRP A 199 17.49 -22.06 6.45
C TRP A 199 16.72 -23.34 6.84
N ASP A 200 15.41 -23.23 7.04
CA ASP A 200 14.48 -24.35 7.24
C ASP A 200 14.42 -25.33 6.06
N ARG A 201 14.89 -24.93 4.87
CA ARG A 201 15.07 -25.84 3.72
C ARG A 201 16.28 -26.76 3.86
N TYR A 202 17.30 -26.31 4.58
CA TYR A 202 18.57 -27.02 4.76
C TYR A 202 18.64 -27.76 6.09
N SER A 203 17.92 -27.31 7.12
CA SER A 203 18.02 -27.86 8.47
C SER A 203 16.64 -27.93 9.13
N HIS A 204 16.38 -29.02 9.84
CA HIS A 204 15.36 -29.02 10.89
C HIS A 204 15.85 -28.15 12.04
N ILE A 205 15.42 -26.88 12.02
CA ILE A 205 15.89 -25.83 12.92
C ILE A 205 15.61 -26.19 14.39
N ASP A 206 16.66 -26.24 15.20
CA ASP A 206 16.56 -26.25 16.66
C ASP A 206 16.54 -24.80 17.19
N SER A 207 15.34 -24.25 17.35
CA SER A 207 15.18 -22.88 17.84
C SER A 207 15.67 -22.68 19.27
N ALA A 208 15.87 -23.72 20.08
CA ALA A 208 16.36 -23.58 21.46
C ALA A 208 17.89 -23.42 21.51
N HIS A 209 18.59 -23.91 20.50
CA HIS A 209 20.05 -23.98 20.41
C HIS A 209 20.56 -23.34 19.11
N PRO A 210 20.52 -22.00 19.00
CA PRO A 210 20.91 -21.29 17.77
C PRO A 210 22.40 -21.46 17.41
N ASP A 211 23.25 -21.78 18.38
CA ASP A 211 24.65 -22.15 18.21
C ASP A 211 24.82 -23.40 17.34
N ILE A 212 23.95 -24.40 17.49
CA ILE A 212 23.97 -25.62 16.67
C ILE A 212 23.71 -25.30 15.19
N GLU A 213 22.77 -24.38 14.91
CA GLU A 213 22.49 -23.97 13.52
C GLU A 213 23.65 -23.17 12.91
N GLN A 214 24.34 -22.37 13.72
CA GLN A 214 25.55 -21.69 13.29
C GLN A 214 26.67 -22.69 12.92
N ASP A 215 26.88 -23.73 13.73
CA ASP A 215 27.84 -24.78 13.44
C ASP A 215 27.49 -25.55 12.15
N LYS A 216 26.20 -25.81 11.91
CA LYS A 216 25.71 -26.43 10.65
C LYS A 216 26.02 -25.54 9.44
N LEU A 217 25.85 -24.21 9.55
CA LEU A 217 26.20 -23.28 8.47
C LEU A 217 27.71 -23.29 8.20
N GLU A 218 28.54 -23.31 9.23
CA GLU A 218 29.99 -23.39 9.07
C GLU A 218 30.42 -24.70 8.41
N ALA A 219 29.83 -25.83 8.82
CA ALA A 219 30.06 -27.13 8.21
C ALA A 219 29.63 -27.13 6.74
N PHE A 220 28.49 -26.53 6.42
CA PHE A 220 28.01 -26.37 5.04
C PHE A 220 29.02 -25.60 4.17
N LEU A 221 29.54 -24.47 4.63
CA LEU A 221 30.54 -23.68 3.90
C LEU A 221 31.92 -24.36 3.75
N LYS A 222 32.20 -25.35 4.60
CA LYS A 222 33.40 -26.19 4.57
C LYS A 222 33.19 -27.52 3.83
N SER A 223 31.99 -27.79 3.31
CA SER A 223 31.68 -29.03 2.60
C SER A 223 32.46 -29.17 1.29
N VAL A 224 32.64 -30.43 0.86
CA VAL A 224 33.37 -30.80 -0.37
C VAL A 224 32.44 -31.63 -1.26
N PRO A 225 32.16 -31.21 -2.52
CA PRO A 225 32.67 -30.00 -3.17
C PRO A 225 32.10 -28.70 -2.55
N PRO A 226 32.81 -27.56 -2.69
CA PRO A 226 32.35 -26.28 -2.14
C PRO A 226 30.96 -25.88 -2.63
N PRO A 227 30.07 -25.40 -1.76
CA PRO A 227 28.77 -24.92 -2.19
C PRO A 227 28.91 -23.59 -2.94
N PRO A 228 27.95 -23.24 -3.83
CA PRO A 228 27.96 -21.98 -4.58
C PRO A 228 28.07 -20.75 -3.68
N HIS A 229 27.44 -20.80 -2.50
CA HIS A 229 27.46 -19.74 -1.49
C HIS A 229 28.86 -19.41 -0.97
N LYS A 230 29.79 -20.38 -0.99
CA LYS A 230 31.15 -20.18 -0.48
C LYS A 230 31.84 -19.04 -1.23
N GLY A 231 31.66 -18.95 -2.55
CA GLY A 231 32.27 -17.89 -3.35
C GLY A 231 31.78 -16.49 -2.94
N LEU A 232 30.49 -16.33 -2.67
CA LEU A 232 29.93 -15.06 -2.18
C LEU A 232 30.42 -14.75 -0.76
N ASN A 233 30.42 -15.75 0.13
CA ASN A 233 30.93 -15.63 1.50
C ASN A 233 32.38 -15.13 1.50
N ASP A 234 33.24 -15.75 0.71
CA ASP A 234 34.67 -15.42 0.66
C ASP A 234 34.87 -14.01 0.08
N VAL A 235 34.15 -13.63 -0.98
CA VAL A 235 34.25 -12.27 -1.55
C VAL A 235 33.87 -11.21 -0.52
N LEU A 236 32.78 -11.40 0.22
CA LEU A 236 32.33 -10.44 1.23
C LEU A 236 33.28 -10.38 2.44
N GLN A 237 33.71 -11.54 2.95
CA GLN A 237 34.66 -11.62 4.06
C GLN A 237 35.95 -10.88 3.76
N HIS A 238 36.47 -11.06 2.55
CA HIS A 238 37.69 -10.38 2.15
C HIS A 238 37.42 -8.90 1.84
N SER A 239 36.25 -8.48 1.38
CA SER A 239 35.99 -7.07 1.02
C SER A 239 36.04 -6.07 2.20
N VAL A 240 36.02 -6.56 3.44
CA VAL A 240 36.05 -5.75 4.66
C VAL A 240 37.26 -6.05 5.53
N THR A 241 37.57 -5.17 6.47
CA THR A 241 38.66 -5.41 7.43
C THR A 241 38.33 -6.58 8.36
N GLU A 242 39.36 -7.12 9.01
CA GLU A 242 39.23 -8.27 9.92
C GLU A 242 38.14 -8.07 10.99
N ASP A 243 37.41 -9.15 11.29
CA ASP A 243 36.22 -9.24 12.15
C ASP A 243 34.99 -8.41 11.73
N ASN A 244 35.01 -7.70 10.59
CA ASN A 244 33.85 -6.94 10.11
C ASN A 244 32.89 -7.77 9.25
N PHE A 245 33.07 -9.08 9.16
CA PHE A 245 32.17 -9.98 8.42
C PHE A 245 31.65 -11.11 9.30
N LYS A 246 30.36 -11.44 9.17
CA LYS A 246 29.78 -12.65 9.75
C LYS A 246 28.62 -13.17 8.92
N ALA A 247 28.50 -14.50 8.81
CA ALA A 247 27.36 -15.15 8.19
C ALA A 247 26.39 -15.71 9.25
N PHE A 248 25.09 -15.63 9.00
CA PHE A 248 24.04 -16.11 9.90
C PHE A 248 23.02 -16.99 9.17
N PRO A 249 22.62 -18.13 9.76
CA PRO A 249 21.46 -18.90 9.31
C PRO A 249 20.19 -18.20 9.78
N VAL A 250 19.26 -17.92 8.85
CA VAL A 250 18.02 -17.23 9.16
C VAL A 250 16.85 -17.92 8.47
N SER A 251 15.70 -17.98 9.14
CA SER A 251 14.44 -18.29 8.48
C SER A 251 13.42 -17.22 8.86
N ALA A 252 13.17 -16.29 7.94
CA ALA A 252 12.31 -15.14 8.21
C ALA A 252 10.85 -15.56 8.51
N LEU A 253 10.34 -16.58 7.81
CA LEU A 253 8.95 -17.01 7.93
C LEU A 253 8.77 -18.37 8.62
N GLY A 254 9.87 -19.09 8.89
CA GLY A 254 9.84 -20.47 9.35
C GLY A 254 9.55 -21.45 8.22
N ALA A 255 9.26 -22.71 8.60
CA ALA A 255 9.04 -23.82 7.66
C ALA A 255 8.00 -23.50 6.57
N GLY A 256 8.42 -23.62 5.31
CA GLY A 256 7.56 -23.45 4.14
C GLY A 256 6.75 -24.70 3.74
N GLU A 257 5.66 -24.47 2.99
CA GLU A 257 4.91 -25.46 2.22
C GLU A 257 4.74 -24.99 0.76
N PHE A 258 4.65 -25.94 -0.18
CA PHE A 258 4.39 -25.65 -1.58
C PHE A 258 2.92 -25.89 -1.90
N VAL A 259 2.29 -24.94 -2.58
CA VAL A 259 0.88 -25.01 -2.97
C VAL A 259 0.73 -24.71 -4.45
N LEU A 260 -0.06 -25.53 -5.13
CA LEU A 260 -0.45 -25.31 -6.51
C LEU A 260 -1.62 -24.31 -6.55
N LEU A 261 -1.41 -23.17 -7.18
CA LEU A 261 -2.42 -22.16 -7.42
C LEU A 261 -3.35 -22.58 -8.57
N GLU A 262 -4.55 -21.98 -8.63
CA GLU A 262 -5.55 -22.27 -9.67
C GLU A 262 -5.06 -21.97 -11.10
N ASN A 263 -4.09 -21.05 -11.25
CA ASN A 263 -3.45 -20.72 -12.52
C ASN A 263 -2.37 -21.74 -12.94
N GLY A 264 -2.12 -22.77 -12.14
CA GLY A 264 -1.10 -23.79 -12.37
C GLY A 264 0.29 -23.47 -11.81
N ASP A 265 0.49 -22.31 -11.19
CA ASP A 265 1.77 -21.94 -10.57
C ASP A 265 1.96 -22.63 -9.22
N VAL A 266 3.20 -23.03 -8.92
CA VAL A 266 3.57 -23.54 -7.59
C VAL A 266 4.21 -22.44 -6.78
N VAL A 267 3.59 -22.05 -5.67
CA VAL A 267 4.13 -21.04 -4.74
C VAL A 267 4.57 -21.67 -3.43
N GLU A 268 5.67 -21.16 -2.89
CA GLU A 268 6.15 -21.49 -1.55
C GLU A 268 5.58 -20.45 -0.58
N ARG A 269 4.92 -20.91 0.49
CA ARG A 269 4.33 -20.05 1.52
C ARG A 269 4.61 -20.63 2.92
N PRO A 270 4.60 -19.82 3.99
CA PRO A 270 4.84 -20.33 5.34
C PRO A 270 3.69 -21.24 5.82
N LYS A 271 4.03 -22.32 6.54
CA LYS A 271 3.05 -23.20 7.20
C LYS A 271 2.27 -22.49 8.32
N GLN A 272 2.89 -21.51 8.97
CA GLN A 272 2.36 -20.79 10.13
C GLN A 272 2.71 -19.30 10.05
N VAL A 273 1.74 -18.43 10.36
CA VAL A 273 1.88 -16.97 10.21
C VAL A 273 1.52 -16.14 11.45
N GLN A 274 0.89 -16.74 12.47
CA GLN A 274 0.47 -16.04 13.69
C GLN A 274 0.57 -16.95 14.94
N PRO A 275 1.64 -16.82 15.75
CA PRO A 275 2.87 -16.07 15.45
C PRO A 275 3.72 -16.80 14.40
N LEU A 276 4.56 -16.09 13.65
CA LEU A 276 5.55 -16.72 12.76
C LEU A 276 6.55 -17.55 13.58
N ASN A 277 6.98 -18.67 13.01
CA ASN A 277 8.07 -19.48 13.56
C ASN A 277 9.42 -19.06 12.95
N ALA A 278 9.73 -17.77 13.05
CA ALA A 278 10.97 -17.22 12.54
C ALA A 278 12.18 -17.67 13.39
N PHE A 279 13.34 -17.75 12.76
CA PHE A 279 14.60 -18.12 13.41
C PHE A 279 15.72 -17.15 13.04
N GLY A 280 16.52 -16.73 14.03
CA GLY A 280 17.75 -15.96 13.85
C GLY A 280 17.57 -14.56 13.25
N LEU A 281 16.36 -13.99 13.30
CA LEU A 281 16.02 -12.78 12.54
C LEU A 281 16.62 -11.51 13.16
N GLU A 282 16.72 -11.46 14.49
CA GLU A 282 17.24 -10.32 15.24
C GLU A 282 18.77 -10.30 15.34
N ASP A 283 19.43 -11.46 15.35
CA ASP A 283 20.88 -11.62 15.60
C ASP A 283 21.76 -10.81 14.63
N PRO A 284 21.53 -10.81 13.31
CA PRO A 284 22.31 -10.04 12.35
C PRO A 284 22.34 -8.54 12.66
N PHE A 285 21.19 -7.99 13.03
CA PHE A 285 21.01 -6.55 13.25
C PHE A 285 21.71 -6.12 14.52
N LEU A 286 21.54 -6.87 15.61
CA LEU A 286 22.22 -6.61 16.87
C LEU A 286 23.74 -6.76 16.72
N TRP A 287 24.20 -7.76 15.98
CA TRP A 287 25.63 -7.93 15.70
C TRP A 287 26.21 -6.76 14.91
N LEU A 288 25.53 -6.29 13.86
CA LEU A 288 25.96 -5.11 13.09
C LEU A 288 26.08 -3.86 13.95
N VAL A 289 25.09 -3.60 14.82
CA VAL A 289 25.10 -2.46 15.75
C VAL A 289 26.32 -2.54 16.68
N GLN A 290 26.50 -3.69 17.34
CA GLN A 290 27.61 -3.92 18.26
C GLN A 290 28.96 -3.77 17.56
N ARG A 291 29.08 -4.27 16.32
CA ARG A 291 30.31 -4.19 15.56
C ARG A 291 30.60 -2.76 15.09
N ARG A 292 29.59 -2.00 14.65
CA ARG A 292 29.75 -0.57 14.31
C ARG A 292 30.24 0.24 15.50
N ASP A 293 29.68 0.00 16.68
CA ASP A 293 30.12 0.71 17.88
C ASP A 293 31.54 0.33 18.31
N ALA A 294 31.97 -0.91 18.07
CA ALA A 294 33.36 -1.32 18.28
C ALA A 294 34.33 -0.63 17.31
N ILE A 295 33.95 -0.46 16.04
CA ILE A 295 34.69 0.30 15.03
C ILE A 295 34.82 1.77 15.46
N ASP A 296 33.69 2.41 15.82
CA ASP A 296 33.68 3.81 16.28
C ASP A 296 34.53 4.01 17.55
N LEU A 297 34.53 3.04 18.47
CA LEU A 297 35.38 3.05 19.65
C LEU A 297 36.87 2.98 19.31
N ARG A 298 37.25 2.11 18.38
CA ARG A 298 38.64 1.99 17.90
C ARG A 298 39.09 3.30 17.22
N HIS A 299 38.27 3.87 16.35
CA HIS A 299 38.54 5.18 15.74
C HIS A 299 38.67 6.30 16.77
N TYR A 300 37.81 6.30 17.79
CA TYR A 300 37.89 7.28 18.87
C TYR A 300 39.20 7.16 19.66
N GLN A 301 39.63 5.94 19.98
CA GLN A 301 40.90 5.69 20.67
C GLN A 301 42.10 6.16 19.84
N ASN A 302 42.11 5.88 18.54
CA ASN A 302 43.20 6.27 17.64
C ASN A 302 43.26 7.79 17.41
N ASN A 303 42.11 8.47 17.36
CA ASN A 303 42.01 9.90 17.05
C ASN A 303 41.99 10.81 18.30
N ALA A 304 42.04 10.26 19.52
CA ALA A 304 41.90 11.04 20.76
C ALA A 304 43.00 12.11 20.97
N GLN A 305 44.12 12.01 20.25
CA GLN A 305 45.28 12.88 20.46
C GLN A 305 45.27 14.19 19.65
N SER A 306 44.44 14.30 18.61
CA SER A 306 44.52 15.39 17.62
C SER A 306 43.82 16.68 18.05
N ASN A 307 42.61 16.59 18.64
CA ASN A 307 41.81 17.76 19.00
C ASN A 307 41.05 17.55 20.33
N LEU A 308 41.35 18.40 21.33
CA LEU A 308 40.78 18.32 22.69
C LEU A 308 39.25 18.51 22.72
N LYS A 309 38.72 19.48 21.96
CA LYS A 309 37.28 19.78 21.94
C LYS A 309 36.51 18.64 21.27
N GLN A 310 37.05 18.15 20.15
CA GLN A 310 36.47 17.03 19.41
C GLN A 310 36.57 15.71 20.20
N CYS A 311 37.69 15.46 20.90
CA CYS A 311 37.84 14.31 21.81
C CYS A 311 36.74 14.29 22.89
N GLN A 312 36.44 15.45 23.49
CA GLN A 312 35.42 15.54 24.53
C GLN A 312 34.00 15.36 23.98
N GLN A 313 33.69 15.94 22.82
CA GLN A 313 32.39 15.82 22.18
C GLN A 313 32.14 14.38 21.72
N ASN A 314 33.06 13.79 20.96
CA ASN A 314 32.95 12.43 20.46
C ASN A 314 32.87 11.41 21.59
N GLY A 315 33.67 11.58 22.65
CA GLY A 315 33.61 10.68 23.80
C GLY A 315 32.30 10.75 24.58
N LYS A 316 31.68 11.94 24.73
CA LYS A 316 30.35 12.08 25.33
C LYS A 316 29.27 11.41 24.47
N THR A 317 29.33 11.59 23.15
CA THR A 317 28.39 10.97 22.21
C THR A 317 28.51 9.45 22.23
N LEU A 318 29.73 8.93 22.21
CA LEU A 318 30.00 7.50 22.21
C LEU A 318 29.64 6.84 23.57
N LEU A 319 29.85 7.54 24.68
CA LEU A 319 29.48 7.04 26.01
C LEU A 319 27.97 6.80 26.16
N ASN A 320 27.13 7.57 25.47
CA ASN A 320 25.68 7.38 25.49
C ASN A 320 25.22 6.12 24.74
N ARG A 321 26.10 5.45 23.98
CA ARG A 321 25.78 4.23 23.22
C ARG A 321 26.04 2.95 24.00
N PHE A 322 26.74 3.02 25.12
CA PHE A 322 27.12 1.85 25.89
C PHE A 322 26.46 1.87 27.27
N PRO A 323 26.08 0.71 27.84
CA PRO A 323 25.61 0.64 29.21
C PRO A 323 26.68 1.22 30.17
N PRO A 324 26.29 1.98 31.22
CA PRO A 324 27.23 2.77 32.04
C PRO A 324 28.39 1.98 32.66
N ASN A 325 28.19 0.68 32.88
CA ASN A 325 29.12 -0.24 33.55
C ASN A 325 29.80 -1.25 32.61
N SER A 326 29.53 -1.18 31.31
CA SER A 326 30.16 -2.05 30.30
C SER A 326 31.67 -1.82 30.20
N ALA A 327 32.40 -2.82 29.70
CA ALA A 327 33.84 -2.70 29.46
C ALA A 327 34.17 -1.57 28.47
N GLN A 328 33.34 -1.41 27.44
CA GLN A 328 33.41 -0.37 26.42
C GLN A 328 33.21 1.02 27.03
N ALA A 329 32.20 1.21 27.89
CA ALA A 329 31.99 2.49 28.58
C ALA A 329 33.18 2.85 29.49
N LYS A 330 33.81 1.86 30.14
CA LYS A 330 35.04 2.08 30.92
C LYS A 330 36.21 2.54 30.02
N GLN A 331 36.37 1.95 28.84
CA GLN A 331 37.38 2.38 27.87
C GLN A 331 37.14 3.82 27.39
N VAL A 332 35.90 4.18 27.04
CA VAL A 332 35.54 5.57 26.65
C VAL A 332 35.82 6.55 27.79
N LYS A 333 35.41 6.22 29.03
CA LYS A 333 35.66 7.05 30.23
C LYS A 333 37.15 7.28 30.48
N SER A 334 37.99 6.25 30.26
CA SER A 334 39.45 6.35 30.41
C SER A 334 40.02 7.40 29.45
N VAL A 335 39.73 7.28 28.15
CA VAL A 335 40.20 8.22 27.11
C VAL A 335 39.67 9.63 27.36
N LEU A 336 38.39 9.76 27.72
CA LEU A 336 37.78 11.06 28.03
C LEU A 336 38.39 11.72 29.28
N GLY A 337 38.80 10.93 30.28
CA GLY A 337 39.53 11.38 31.45
C GLY A 337 40.92 11.94 31.10
N GLN A 338 41.64 11.28 30.19
CA GLN A 338 42.94 11.77 29.69
C GLN A 338 42.77 13.13 28.97
N CYS A 339 41.75 13.26 28.11
CA CYS A 339 41.45 14.52 27.42
C CYS A 339 41.07 15.66 28.39
N ARG A 340 40.33 15.38 29.48
CA ARG A 340 39.99 16.40 30.50
C ARG A 340 41.19 16.87 31.31
N ARG A 341 42.08 15.96 31.72
CA ARG A 341 43.31 16.32 32.46
C ARG A 341 44.21 17.25 31.64
N ARG A 342 44.38 16.96 30.35
CA ARG A 342 45.17 17.81 29.45
C ARG A 342 44.58 19.22 29.32
N ALA A 343 43.26 19.35 29.16
CA ALA A 343 42.59 20.66 29.12
C ALA A 343 42.78 21.47 30.42
N PHE A 344 42.74 20.80 31.57
CA PHE A 344 42.93 21.43 32.88
C PHE A 344 44.34 22.02 33.05
N TYR A 345 45.40 21.30 32.66
CA TYR A 345 46.78 21.80 32.78
C TYR A 345 47.06 23.02 31.88
N TYR A 346 46.51 23.05 30.66
CA TYR A 346 46.61 24.22 29.78
C TYR A 346 45.90 25.45 30.38
N ALA A 347 44.72 25.26 30.96
CA ALA A 347 43.99 26.35 31.62
C ALA A 347 44.73 26.86 32.88
N ALA A 348 45.21 25.96 33.74
CA ALA A 348 45.88 26.31 34.99
C ALA A 348 47.20 27.08 34.77
N GLY A 349 48.02 26.68 33.79
CA GLY A 349 49.28 27.36 33.47
C GLY A 349 49.07 28.78 32.92
N THR A 350 48.00 28.99 32.15
CA THR A 350 47.66 30.30 31.59
C THR A 350 47.18 31.26 32.68
N VAL A 351 46.34 30.78 33.60
CA VAL A 351 45.82 31.58 34.72
C VAL A 351 46.94 32.01 35.67
N ALA A 352 47.88 31.12 36.01
CA ALA A 352 49.00 31.46 36.90
C ALA A 352 49.92 32.55 36.30
N GLY A 353 50.23 32.49 35.00
CA GLY A 353 51.05 33.50 34.33
C GLY A 353 50.35 34.86 34.21
N VAL A 354 49.04 34.87 33.94
CA VAL A 354 48.23 36.10 33.89
C VAL A 354 48.14 36.75 35.27
N LEU A 355 47.93 35.98 36.34
CA LEU A 355 47.84 36.52 37.71
C LEU A 355 49.15 37.20 38.15
N ALA A 356 50.31 36.63 37.81
CA ALA A 356 51.61 37.22 38.15
C ALA A 356 51.86 38.56 37.45
N LEU A 357 51.55 38.66 36.15
CA LEU A 357 51.61 39.90 35.39
C LEU A 357 50.59 40.93 35.91
N TRP A 358 49.38 40.47 36.25
CA TRP A 358 48.30 41.33 36.73
C TRP A 358 48.67 42.06 38.02
N PHE A 359 49.22 41.39 39.03
CA PHE A 359 49.63 42.03 40.28
C PHE A 359 50.75 43.09 40.09
N THR A 360 51.69 42.87 39.16
CA THR A 360 52.75 43.85 38.87
C THR A 360 52.25 45.07 38.11
N ALA A 361 51.36 44.87 37.13
CA ALA A 361 50.77 45.97 36.38
C ALA A 361 49.83 46.82 37.25
N GLU A 362 49.03 46.17 38.09
CA GLU A 362 48.05 46.83 38.96
C GLU A 362 48.73 47.76 39.98
N THR A 363 49.82 47.31 40.62
CA THR A 363 50.59 48.14 41.56
C THR A 363 51.16 49.40 40.88
N THR A 364 51.66 49.25 39.65
CA THR A 364 52.29 50.36 38.91
C THR A 364 51.25 51.36 38.40
N MET A 365 50.07 50.87 37.98
CA MET A 365 48.95 51.70 37.56
C MET A 365 48.30 52.45 38.73
N ASP A 366 48.18 51.82 39.91
CA ASP A 366 47.57 52.45 41.09
C ASP A 366 48.36 53.70 41.53
N LEU A 367 49.69 53.61 41.59
CA LEU A 367 50.55 54.75 41.95
C LEU A 367 50.52 55.89 40.92
N TRP A 368 50.45 55.57 39.63
CA TRP A 368 50.39 56.58 38.57
C TRP A 368 49.04 57.28 38.51
N ASN A 369 47.95 56.51 38.61
CA ASN A 369 46.60 57.04 38.57
C ASN A 369 46.29 57.89 39.81
N TYR A 370 46.70 57.46 41.00
CA TYR A 370 46.49 58.25 42.21
C TYR A 370 47.10 59.65 42.10
N LYS A 371 48.34 59.75 41.60
CA LYS A 371 49.05 61.02 41.43
C LYS A 371 48.44 61.91 40.35
N LYS A 372 47.94 61.33 39.26
CA LYS A 372 47.33 62.08 38.16
C LYS A 372 45.94 62.59 38.52
N LEU A 373 45.16 61.80 39.27
CA LEU A 373 43.76 62.08 39.56
C LEU A 373 43.60 63.04 40.74
N THR A 374 44.48 63.03 41.74
CA THR A 374 44.49 64.07 42.78
C THR A 374 44.68 65.47 42.20
N THR A 375 45.53 65.62 41.17
CA THR A 375 45.71 66.90 40.45
C THR A 375 44.47 67.33 39.66
N ALA A 376 43.66 66.37 39.19
CA ALA A 376 42.42 66.65 38.44
C ALA A 376 41.26 67.03 39.38
N ILE A 377 41.17 66.41 40.56
CA ILE A 377 40.12 66.68 41.56
C ILE A 377 40.26 68.09 42.15
N GLU A 378 41.49 68.59 42.32
CA GLU A 378 41.77 69.93 42.84
C GLU A 378 41.60 71.04 41.77
N ASN A 379 41.39 70.68 40.50
CA ASN A 379 41.23 71.64 39.41
C ASN A 379 39.75 72.08 39.27
N PRO A 380 39.42 73.36 39.49
CA PRO A 380 38.05 73.86 39.41
C PRO A 380 37.44 73.83 37.99
N ASN A 381 38.25 73.60 36.95
CA ASN A 381 37.82 73.49 35.55
C ASN A 381 37.90 72.06 34.98
N ALA A 382 37.99 71.04 35.83
CA ALA A 382 38.07 69.65 35.39
C ALA A 382 36.83 69.21 34.59
N THR A 383 37.05 68.46 33.51
CA THR A 383 35.97 67.95 32.64
C THR A 383 35.22 66.79 33.29
N HIS A 384 33.98 66.51 32.82
CA HIS A 384 33.16 65.40 33.33
C HIS A 384 33.86 64.03 33.25
N ASP A 385 34.64 63.82 32.20
CA ASP A 385 35.40 62.61 31.99
C ASP A 385 36.59 62.49 32.97
N GLU A 386 37.23 63.62 33.32
CA GLU A 386 38.30 63.67 34.31
C GLU A 386 37.80 63.42 35.74
N LEU A 387 36.68 64.05 36.13
CA LEU A 387 36.05 63.84 37.44
C LEU A 387 35.43 62.43 37.56
N GLY A 388 34.86 61.91 36.48
CA GLY A 388 34.34 60.54 36.44
C GLY A 388 35.43 59.47 36.53
N LYS A 389 36.58 59.68 35.86
CA LYS A 389 37.76 58.80 35.97
C LYS A 389 38.36 58.82 37.37
N ALA A 390 38.37 60.00 38.01
CA ALA A 390 38.79 60.15 39.40
C ALA A 390 37.89 59.36 40.35
N GLU A 391 36.57 59.56 40.27
CA GLU A 391 35.59 58.88 41.11
C GLU A 391 35.65 57.34 40.96
N GLN A 392 35.67 56.85 39.71
CA GLN A 392 35.72 55.43 39.41
C GLN A 392 36.98 54.76 39.96
N TRP A 393 38.12 55.43 39.88
CA TRP A 393 39.37 54.90 40.42
C TRP A 393 39.35 54.91 41.96
N LEU A 394 38.92 56.02 42.60
CA LEU A 394 38.82 56.11 44.07
C LEU A 394 37.82 55.10 44.66
N THR A 395 36.71 54.85 43.97
CA THR A 395 35.71 53.82 44.35
C THR A 395 36.29 52.42 44.22
N LYS A 396 36.95 52.12 43.10
CA LYS A 396 37.59 50.80 42.88
C LYS A 396 38.70 50.54 43.90
N TYR A 397 39.48 51.57 44.25
CA TYR A 397 40.56 51.45 45.24
C TYR A 397 40.03 51.19 46.66
N THR A 398 38.89 51.78 47.04
CA THR A 398 38.32 51.66 48.41
C THR A 398 37.42 50.44 48.64
N THR A 399 36.78 49.94 47.58
CA THR A 399 35.85 48.79 47.65
C THR A 399 36.49 47.45 47.28
N ALA A 400 37.72 47.48 46.76
CA ALA A 400 38.43 46.27 46.40
C ALA A 400 38.81 45.42 47.64
N PRO A 401 38.75 44.08 47.54
CA PRO A 401 39.20 43.19 48.60
C PRO A 401 40.68 43.44 48.95
N ASN A 402 41.05 43.31 50.23
CA ASN A 402 42.38 43.62 50.75
C ASN A 402 43.54 42.95 49.97
N PHE A 403 43.30 41.78 49.36
CA PHE A 403 44.33 41.07 48.61
C PHE A 403 44.70 41.72 47.25
N ARG A 404 43.85 42.60 46.71
CA ARG A 404 44.03 43.21 45.38
C ARG A 404 45.07 44.33 45.37
N HIS A 405 45.15 45.07 46.48
CA HIS A 405 46.03 46.22 46.65
C HIS A 405 47.12 45.98 47.70
N LEU A 406 47.48 44.70 47.95
CA LEU A 406 48.43 44.29 49.00
C LEU A 406 49.75 45.08 48.98
N ILE A 407 50.17 45.51 47.80
CA ILE A 407 51.41 46.26 47.60
C ILE A 407 51.15 47.77 47.54
N SER A 408 50.06 48.23 46.91
CA SER A 408 49.72 49.65 46.77
C SER A 408 49.21 50.30 48.07
N GLN A 409 48.63 49.53 49.00
CA GLN A 409 48.17 50.01 50.32
C GLN A 409 49.30 50.52 51.23
N ARG A 410 50.57 50.18 50.94
CA ARG A 410 51.74 50.77 51.65
C ARG A 410 52.00 52.23 51.28
N PHE A 411 51.42 52.71 50.19
CA PHE A 411 51.73 54.03 49.61
C PHE A 411 50.54 54.97 49.51
N ILE A 412 49.30 54.45 49.56
CA ILE A 412 48.07 55.24 49.39
C ILE A 412 47.11 54.93 50.56
N ASN A 413 46.84 55.94 51.39
CA ASN A 413 46.00 55.82 52.58
C ASN A 413 44.50 55.74 52.20
N SER A 414 43.80 54.70 52.69
CA SER A 414 42.41 54.42 52.30
C SER A 414 41.39 55.39 52.89
N ASP A 415 41.69 56.04 54.03
CA ASP A 415 40.72 56.90 54.71
C ASP A 415 40.64 58.30 54.08
N ASP A 416 41.78 58.83 53.61
CA ASP A 416 41.83 60.08 52.84
C ASP A 416 41.09 59.94 51.50
N VAL A 417 41.25 58.79 50.83
CA VAL A 417 40.57 58.47 49.55
C VAL A 417 39.05 58.40 49.70
N LYS A 418 38.53 57.86 50.82
CA LYS A 418 37.07 57.79 51.07
C LYS A 418 36.46 59.18 51.24
N THR A 419 37.15 60.07 51.94
CA THR A 419 36.66 61.43 52.21
C THR A 419 36.58 62.26 50.93
N THR A 420 37.61 62.19 50.08
CA THR A 420 37.63 62.85 48.76
C THR A 420 36.58 62.27 47.79
N LEU A 421 36.30 60.97 47.87
CA LEU A 421 35.27 60.33 47.07
C LEU A 421 33.86 60.85 47.41
N THR A 422 33.56 61.01 48.70
CA THR A 422 32.23 61.48 49.14
C THR A 422 31.93 62.91 48.68
N ASP A 423 32.89 63.83 48.78
CA ASP A 423 32.70 65.24 48.36
C ASP A 423 32.49 65.38 46.83
N LEU A 424 33.25 64.59 46.05
CA LEU A 424 33.11 64.56 44.59
C LEU A 424 31.76 63.96 44.15
N GLN A 425 31.28 62.93 44.83
CA GLN A 425 30.00 62.29 44.56
C GLN A 425 28.80 63.22 44.79
N THR A 426 28.82 64.01 45.86
CA THR A 426 27.74 64.97 46.15
C THR A 426 27.65 66.08 45.10
N ARG A 427 28.80 66.60 44.64
CA ARG A 427 28.85 67.69 43.64
C ARG A 427 28.35 67.25 42.26
N ARG A 428 28.67 66.02 41.88
CA ARG A 428 28.30 65.42 40.59
C ARG A 428 26.81 65.12 40.50
N GLU A 429 26.21 64.71 41.61
CA GLU A 429 24.79 64.33 41.66
C GLU A 429 23.85 65.50 41.38
N THR A 430 24.06 66.65 42.05
CA THR A 430 23.22 67.84 41.86
C THR A 430 23.24 68.35 40.41
N PHE A 431 24.39 68.23 39.74
CA PHE A 431 24.55 68.73 38.38
C PHE A 431 23.91 67.82 37.31
N LEU A 432 23.99 66.49 37.48
CA LEU A 432 23.50 65.53 36.47
C LEU A 432 22.01 65.24 36.60
N TRP A 433 21.44 65.27 37.82
CA TRP A 433 20.03 64.92 38.02
C TRP A 433 19.05 66.06 37.69
N GLY A 434 19.41 67.31 37.97
CA GLY A 434 18.52 68.46 37.75
C GLY A 434 17.89 68.55 36.34
N PRO A 435 18.63 68.28 35.24
CA PRO A 435 18.06 68.23 33.90
C PRO A 435 17.06 67.09 33.67
N VAL A 436 17.21 65.94 34.36
CA VAL A 436 16.28 64.80 34.27
C VAL A 436 14.96 65.16 34.94
N GLU A 437 15.02 65.75 36.14
CA GLU A 437 13.85 66.19 36.91
C GLU A 437 13.03 67.24 36.14
N THR A 438 13.69 68.24 35.56
CA THR A 438 13.04 69.28 34.73
C THR A 438 12.40 68.71 33.46
N ALA A 439 12.99 67.67 32.88
CA ALA A 439 12.46 67.05 31.66
C ALA A 439 11.26 66.12 31.92
N LEU A 440 11.25 65.44 33.09
CA LEU A 440 10.13 64.59 33.53
C LEU A 440 8.84 65.38 33.73
N GLU A 441 8.93 66.63 34.18
CA GLU A 441 7.77 67.52 34.35
C GLU A 441 7.02 67.77 33.03
N LYS A 442 7.69 67.64 31.88
CA LYS A 442 7.07 67.83 30.56
C LYS A 442 6.35 66.59 30.05
N ASN A 443 7.05 65.46 30.01
CA ASN A 443 6.53 64.12 29.73
C ASN A 443 7.66 63.09 29.79
N LEU A 444 7.29 61.81 29.82
CA LEU A 444 8.23 60.69 29.91
C LEU A 444 9.26 60.67 28.76
N GLN A 445 8.85 61.00 27.54
CA GLN A 445 9.73 60.94 26.37
C GLN A 445 10.80 62.04 26.38
N ALA A 446 10.46 63.24 26.87
CA ALA A 446 11.40 64.35 27.02
C ALA A 446 12.52 64.03 28.03
N ALA A 447 12.23 63.16 29.02
CA ALA A 447 13.18 62.73 30.04
C ALA A 447 14.15 61.62 29.59
N VAL A 448 13.92 60.97 28.46
CA VAL A 448 14.73 59.82 27.98
C VAL A 448 16.19 60.20 27.73
N GLU A 449 16.44 61.26 26.95
CA GLU A 449 17.81 61.67 26.64
C GLU A 449 18.57 62.21 27.86
N PRO A 450 17.98 63.06 28.72
CA PRO A 450 18.58 63.43 30.00
C PRO A 450 18.86 62.22 30.92
N ALA A 451 17.92 61.27 31.08
CA ALA A 451 18.11 60.09 31.92
C ALA A 451 19.19 59.14 31.36
N LYS A 452 19.28 59.03 30.02
CA LYS A 452 20.36 58.29 29.35
C LYS A 452 21.72 58.94 29.60
N ARG A 453 21.82 60.27 29.50
CA ARG A 453 23.03 61.01 29.85
C ARG A 453 23.38 60.86 31.34
N TYR A 454 22.39 60.90 32.23
CA TYR A 454 22.61 60.64 33.66
C TYR A 454 23.24 59.26 33.87
N LEU A 455 22.73 58.21 33.22
CA LEU A 455 23.31 56.87 33.32
C LEU A 455 24.65 56.70 32.59
N GLU A 456 24.89 57.44 31.51
CA GLU A 456 26.17 57.41 30.79
C GLU A 456 27.29 58.00 31.64
N TYR A 457 27.03 59.13 32.29
CA TYR A 457 28.02 59.79 33.13
C TYR A 457 28.03 59.22 34.56
N TYR A 458 26.89 58.84 35.14
CA TYR A 458 26.78 58.37 36.52
C TYR A 458 25.90 57.10 36.69
N PRO A 459 26.34 55.95 36.14
CA PRO A 459 25.54 54.71 36.04
C PRO A 459 25.15 54.06 37.37
N TYR A 460 25.80 54.44 38.47
CA TYR A 460 25.59 53.91 39.82
C TYR A 460 25.24 55.00 40.83
N GLY A 461 24.88 56.20 40.36
CA GLY A 461 24.45 57.29 41.22
C GLY A 461 23.13 57.00 41.95
N PRO A 462 22.80 57.77 43.01
CA PRO A 462 21.56 57.63 43.76
C PRO A 462 20.28 57.59 42.90
N HIS A 463 20.21 58.37 41.82
CA HIS A 463 19.07 58.38 40.89
C HIS A 463 19.23 57.45 39.66
N ALA A 464 20.18 56.51 39.70
CA ALA A 464 20.40 55.56 38.59
C ALA A 464 19.22 54.61 38.41
N GLU A 465 18.62 54.12 39.49
CA GLU A 465 17.44 53.25 39.40
C GLU A 465 16.22 54.00 38.86
N GLU A 466 16.04 55.27 39.24
CA GLU A 466 14.97 56.13 38.70
C GLU A 466 15.18 56.41 37.21
N SER A 467 16.41 56.71 36.79
CA SER A 467 16.78 56.86 35.38
C SER A 467 16.55 55.59 34.57
N LYS A 468 16.93 54.41 35.11
CA LYS A 468 16.65 53.11 34.48
C LYS A 468 15.15 52.86 34.37
N ASN A 469 14.38 53.18 35.40
CA ASN A 469 12.92 53.05 35.40
C ASN A 469 12.26 53.97 34.35
N ILE A 470 12.77 55.18 34.16
CA ILE A 470 12.30 56.11 33.12
C ILE A 470 12.56 55.53 31.72
N LEU A 471 13.77 55.03 31.47
CA LEU A 471 14.11 54.37 30.20
C LEU A 471 13.27 53.12 29.96
N LEU A 472 13.07 52.29 30.99
CA LEU A 472 12.24 51.09 30.91
C LEU A 472 10.78 51.42 30.62
N ARG A 473 10.20 52.43 31.29
CA ARG A 473 8.81 52.86 31.04
C ARG A 473 8.64 53.46 29.65
N ALA A 474 9.60 54.25 29.18
CA ALA A 474 9.58 54.82 27.83
C ALA A 474 9.70 53.73 26.76
N GLN A 475 10.62 52.78 26.96
CA GLN A 475 10.76 51.61 26.09
C GLN A 475 9.48 50.77 26.06
N PHE A 476 8.83 50.58 27.22
CA PHE A 476 7.57 49.85 27.31
C PHE A 476 6.44 50.53 26.52
N GLN A 477 6.34 51.86 26.57
CA GLN A 477 5.38 52.62 25.75
C GLN A 477 5.64 52.48 24.25
N VAL A 478 6.91 52.51 23.83
CA VAL A 478 7.28 52.28 22.42
C VAL A 478 6.92 50.86 21.99
N GLN A 479 7.24 49.86 22.81
CA GLN A 479 6.92 48.45 22.53
C GLN A 479 5.41 48.18 22.48
N GLN A 480 4.62 48.86 23.32
CA GLN A 480 3.16 48.84 23.25
C GLN A 480 2.65 49.36 21.90
N HIS A 481 3.12 50.54 21.48
CA HIS A 481 2.74 51.12 20.19
C HIS A 481 3.15 50.25 19.00
N GLU A 482 4.37 49.69 19.00
CA GLU A 482 4.81 48.76 17.96
C GLU A 482 3.93 47.51 17.88
N ASN A 483 3.57 46.92 19.02
CA ASN A 483 2.66 45.77 19.05
C ASN A 483 1.27 46.13 18.49
N GLU A 484 0.73 47.31 18.81
CA GLU A 484 -0.56 47.79 18.28
C GLU A 484 -0.51 48.00 16.77
N ASP A 485 0.56 48.63 16.25
CA ASP A 485 0.70 48.92 14.83
C ASP A 485 0.84 47.64 14.01
N VAL A 486 1.65 46.68 14.46
CA VAL A 486 1.79 45.39 13.79
C VAL A 486 0.47 44.61 13.83
N PHE A 487 -0.25 44.62 14.96
CA PHE A 487 -1.58 44.00 15.03
C PHE A 487 -2.57 44.65 14.04
N ARG A 488 -2.63 45.98 13.95
CA ARG A 488 -3.50 46.68 12.99
C ARG A 488 -3.17 46.34 11.55
N GLN A 489 -1.89 46.22 11.20
CA GLN A 489 -1.46 45.82 9.85
C GLN A 489 -1.91 44.39 9.51
N VAL A 490 -1.68 43.43 10.42
CA VAL A 490 -2.13 42.04 10.23
C VAL A 490 -3.65 41.97 10.14
N ALA A 491 -4.37 42.67 11.03
CA ALA A 491 -5.83 42.72 11.02
C ALA A 491 -6.39 43.33 9.72
N GLY A 492 -5.75 44.38 9.18
CA GLY A 492 -6.09 44.97 7.89
C GLY A 492 -5.96 43.97 6.75
N ARG A 493 -4.84 43.26 6.67
CA ARG A 493 -4.60 42.24 5.65
C ARG A 493 -5.56 41.04 5.76
N VAL A 494 -5.90 40.62 6.99
CA VAL A 494 -6.92 39.57 7.20
C VAL A 494 -8.26 39.98 6.59
N LYS A 495 -8.65 41.25 6.75
CA LYS A 495 -9.89 41.77 6.17
C LYS A 495 -9.85 41.83 4.64
N GLU A 496 -8.72 42.27 4.06
CA GLU A 496 -8.53 42.34 2.60
C GLU A 496 -8.58 40.96 1.94
N HIS A 497 -7.98 39.95 2.58
CA HIS A 497 -7.86 38.60 2.04
C HIS A 497 -8.91 37.62 2.59
N TRP A 498 -10.05 38.11 3.08
CA TRP A 498 -11.07 37.30 3.77
C TRP A 498 -11.65 36.10 2.97
N GLN A 499 -11.49 36.10 1.65
CA GLN A 499 -11.94 35.03 0.75
C GLN A 499 -10.83 34.06 0.33
N ASP A 500 -9.57 34.40 0.58
CA ASP A 500 -8.42 33.63 0.14
C ASP A 500 -7.90 32.77 1.31
N GLY A 501 -8.21 31.47 1.25
CA GLY A 501 -7.86 30.53 2.32
C GLY A 501 -6.35 30.31 2.49
N GLU A 502 -5.56 30.42 1.43
CA GLU A 502 -4.11 30.22 1.52
C GLU A 502 -3.47 31.43 2.23
N THR A 503 -3.79 32.64 1.75
CA THR A 503 -3.32 33.88 2.37
C THR A 503 -3.83 34.04 3.81
N LEU A 504 -5.08 33.64 4.12
CA LEU A 504 -5.59 33.67 5.49
C LEU A 504 -4.84 32.72 6.43
N ASN A 505 -4.40 31.56 5.95
CA ASN A 505 -3.64 30.61 6.76
C ASN A 505 -2.22 31.14 7.05
N GLU A 506 -1.59 31.82 6.10
CA GLU A 506 -0.32 32.52 6.35
C GLU A 506 -0.48 33.67 7.36
N LEU A 507 -1.56 34.45 7.24
CA LEU A 507 -1.85 35.54 8.16
C LEU A 507 -2.21 35.05 9.57
N LEU A 508 -2.83 33.87 9.70
CA LEU A 508 -3.07 33.20 10.98
C LEU A 508 -1.77 32.87 11.71
N GLU A 509 -0.77 32.33 10.99
CA GLU A 509 0.56 32.09 11.55
C GLU A 509 1.26 33.40 11.92
N GLY A 510 1.05 34.47 11.15
CA GLY A 510 1.47 35.82 11.52
C GLY A 510 0.81 36.32 12.81
N LEU A 511 -0.49 36.10 12.97
CA LEU A 511 -1.28 36.50 14.13
C LEU A 511 -0.86 35.74 15.40
N ARG A 512 -0.50 34.45 15.28
CA ARG A 512 0.02 33.61 16.38
C ARG A 512 1.42 34.02 16.85
N LYS A 513 2.19 34.70 16.00
CA LYS A 513 3.49 35.27 16.35
C LYS A 513 3.38 36.60 17.08
N LEU A 514 2.17 37.17 17.20
CA LEU A 514 1.90 38.36 18.00
C LEU A 514 1.55 37.99 19.44
N PRO A 515 1.90 38.83 20.42
CA PRO A 515 2.62 40.12 20.31
C PRO A 515 4.13 39.96 20.04
N VAL A 516 4.75 40.95 19.39
CA VAL A 516 6.21 40.97 19.14
C VAL A 516 6.98 41.14 20.45
N HIS A 517 6.49 42.04 21.32
CA HIS A 517 7.03 42.28 22.65
C HIS A 517 6.05 41.77 23.72
N GLN A 518 6.24 40.53 24.18
CA GLN A 518 5.31 39.85 25.10
C GLN A 518 5.03 40.60 26.40
N ASN A 519 6.06 41.21 26.98
CA ASN A 519 5.92 41.92 28.26
C ASN A 519 5.05 43.18 28.13
N ALA A 520 4.91 43.73 26.91
CA ALA A 520 4.21 44.96 26.59
C ALA A 520 2.80 44.72 26.01
N GLU A 521 2.25 43.51 26.06
CA GLU A 521 0.87 43.25 25.63
C GLU A 521 -0.13 43.72 26.68
N THR A 522 -1.12 44.52 26.28
CA THR A 522 -2.26 44.88 27.15
C THR A 522 -3.37 43.83 27.04
N ASP A 523 -4.21 43.69 28.07
CA ASP A 523 -5.33 42.74 28.05
C ASP A 523 -6.30 42.99 26.89
N LYS A 524 -6.49 44.27 26.52
CA LYS A 524 -7.30 44.66 25.37
C LYS A 524 -6.73 44.10 24.06
N MET A 525 -5.43 44.25 23.83
CA MET A 525 -4.76 43.74 22.63
C MET A 525 -4.84 42.22 22.55
N ARG A 526 -4.66 41.54 23.69
CA ARG A 526 -4.81 40.08 23.77
C ARG A 526 -6.22 39.65 23.36
N GLN A 527 -7.25 40.29 23.91
CA GLN A 527 -8.65 39.97 23.59
C GLN A 527 -8.96 40.19 22.11
N GLU A 528 -8.55 41.34 21.55
CA GLU A 528 -8.77 41.66 20.13
C GLU A 528 -8.04 40.66 19.21
N ARG A 529 -6.81 40.26 19.55
CA ARG A 529 -6.03 39.27 18.80
C ARG A 529 -6.69 37.89 18.82
N VAL A 530 -7.10 37.41 19.99
CA VAL A 530 -7.75 36.09 20.14
C VAL A 530 -9.09 36.06 19.39
N ALA A 531 -9.90 37.12 19.50
CA ALA A 531 -11.17 37.19 18.78
C ALA A 531 -11.00 37.18 17.24
N LEU A 532 -9.95 37.85 16.73
CA LEU A 532 -9.60 37.79 15.32
C LEU A 532 -9.11 36.39 14.92
N GLU A 533 -8.30 35.74 15.76
CA GLU A 533 -7.81 34.37 15.51
C GLU A 533 -8.97 33.38 15.39
N GLU A 534 -9.92 33.41 16.32
CA GLU A 534 -11.13 32.57 16.28
C GLU A 534 -11.96 32.81 15.01
N SER A 535 -12.10 34.08 14.61
CA SER A 535 -12.84 34.46 13.40
C SER A 535 -12.17 33.92 12.14
N VAL A 536 -10.84 33.99 12.04
CA VAL A 536 -10.06 33.45 10.92
C VAL A 536 -10.14 31.93 10.89
N LEU A 537 -9.99 31.25 12.03
CA LEU A 537 -10.10 29.79 12.13
C LEU A 537 -11.48 29.31 11.66
N LYS A 538 -12.56 29.97 12.11
CA LYS A 538 -13.91 29.67 11.66
C LYS A 538 -14.06 29.85 10.15
N ARG A 539 -13.48 30.92 9.60
CA ARG A 539 -13.54 31.20 8.15
C ARG A 539 -12.78 30.15 7.33
N LEU A 540 -11.59 29.74 7.77
CA LEU A 540 -10.82 28.69 7.12
C LEU A 540 -11.58 27.35 7.12
N ALA A 541 -12.26 27.02 8.21
CA ALA A 541 -13.11 25.84 8.30
C ALA A 541 -14.29 25.89 7.30
N GLU A 542 -14.93 27.06 7.12
CA GLU A 542 -15.99 27.26 6.12
C GLU A 542 -15.46 27.05 4.69
N ILE A 543 -14.31 27.63 4.35
CA ILE A 543 -13.67 27.48 3.02
C ILE A 543 -13.32 26.01 2.76
N ALA A 544 -12.70 25.33 3.74
CA ALA A 544 -12.36 23.92 3.63
C ALA A 544 -13.60 23.03 3.44
N SER A 545 -14.68 23.31 4.18
CA SER A 545 -15.97 22.61 4.02
C SER A 545 -16.55 22.79 2.61
N GLN A 546 -16.48 24.01 2.05
CA GLN A 546 -16.96 24.29 0.70
C GLN A 546 -16.10 23.60 -0.38
N GLN A 547 -14.78 23.62 -0.24
CA GLN A 547 -13.88 22.92 -1.17
C GLN A 547 -14.09 21.40 -1.13
N ASN A 548 -14.25 20.83 0.07
CA ASN A 548 -14.58 19.41 0.24
C ASN A 548 -15.90 19.07 -0.45
N TRP A 549 -16.94 19.88 -0.27
CA TRP A 549 -18.22 19.72 -0.95
C TRP A 549 -18.08 19.76 -2.48
N ASN A 550 -17.36 20.75 -3.01
CA ASN A 550 -17.15 20.88 -4.46
C ASN A 550 -16.40 19.68 -5.05
N ARG A 551 -15.36 19.19 -4.36
CA ARG A 551 -14.61 17.99 -4.80
C ARG A 551 -15.49 16.75 -4.80
N PHE A 552 -16.28 16.57 -3.74
CA PHE A 552 -17.26 15.49 -3.66
C PHE A 552 -18.29 15.57 -4.80
N LYS A 553 -18.89 16.74 -5.00
CA LYS A 553 -19.90 16.97 -6.03
C LYS A 553 -19.34 16.69 -7.42
N ALA A 554 -18.12 17.12 -7.73
CA ALA A 554 -17.45 16.81 -8.99
C ALA A 554 -17.25 15.30 -9.19
N GLY A 555 -16.82 14.59 -8.14
CA GLY A 555 -16.64 13.14 -8.17
C GLY A 555 -17.96 12.36 -8.28
N TYR A 556 -19.06 12.90 -7.77
CA TYR A 556 -20.42 12.38 -7.96
C TYR A 556 -20.93 12.65 -9.39
N ASP A 557 -20.79 13.89 -9.88
CA ASP A 557 -21.23 14.30 -11.22
C ASP A 557 -20.51 13.51 -12.33
N ASP A 558 -19.22 13.19 -12.16
CA ASP A 558 -18.47 12.33 -13.09
C ASP A 558 -19.05 10.89 -13.13
N LYS A 559 -19.41 10.31 -11.98
CA LYS A 559 -20.04 8.98 -11.93
C LYS A 559 -21.40 8.98 -12.62
N MET A 560 -22.20 10.03 -12.39
CA MET A 560 -23.49 10.23 -13.07
C MET A 560 -23.32 10.37 -14.59
N ARG A 561 -22.29 11.10 -15.05
CA ARG A 561 -21.98 11.28 -16.47
C ARG A 561 -21.51 9.97 -17.14
N ARG A 562 -20.68 9.18 -16.45
CA ARG A 562 -20.22 7.86 -16.90
C ARG A 562 -21.28 6.77 -16.78
N LYS A 563 -22.51 7.11 -16.36
CA LYS A 563 -23.64 6.18 -16.16
C LYS A 563 -23.36 5.09 -15.13
N ASN A 564 -22.40 5.31 -14.23
CA ASN A 564 -22.14 4.40 -13.11
C ASN A 564 -23.02 4.77 -11.92
N PHE A 565 -24.32 4.50 -12.07
CA PHE A 565 -25.34 4.94 -11.12
C PHE A 565 -25.21 4.29 -9.74
N LEU A 566 -24.80 3.02 -9.67
CA LEU A 566 -24.55 2.33 -8.40
C LEU A 566 -23.43 3.00 -7.60
N ALA A 567 -22.30 3.29 -8.25
CA ALA A 567 -21.19 3.99 -7.60
C ALA A 567 -21.57 5.43 -7.19
N ALA A 568 -22.42 6.11 -7.98
CA ALA A 568 -22.97 7.41 -7.60
C ALA A 568 -23.85 7.29 -6.34
N ALA A 569 -24.73 6.29 -6.27
CA ALA A 569 -25.58 6.03 -5.11
C ALA A 569 -24.77 5.71 -3.85
N GLN A 570 -23.76 4.84 -3.97
CA GLN A 570 -22.85 4.51 -2.86
C GLN A 570 -22.07 5.74 -2.37
N ALA A 571 -21.64 6.62 -3.28
CA ALA A 571 -20.98 7.86 -2.91
C ALA A 571 -21.89 8.80 -2.10
N LEU A 572 -23.19 8.85 -2.42
CA LEU A 572 -24.19 9.61 -1.65
C LEU A 572 -24.44 9.00 -0.27
N GLN A 573 -24.46 7.67 -0.14
CA GLN A 573 -24.68 7.00 1.14
C GLN A 573 -23.51 7.18 2.11
N ASN A 574 -22.28 7.12 1.61
CA ASN A 574 -21.07 7.15 2.43
C ASN A 574 -20.66 8.56 2.90
N ARG A 575 -21.39 9.61 2.49
CA ARG A 575 -21.11 10.97 2.92
C ARG A 575 -21.88 11.31 4.20
N GLN A 576 -21.23 12.04 5.10
CA GLN A 576 -21.87 12.56 6.31
C GLN A 576 -23.04 13.48 5.94
N SER A 577 -24.15 13.35 6.68
CA SER A 577 -25.39 14.10 6.43
C SER A 577 -25.18 15.60 6.58
N ASP A 578 -25.59 16.35 5.56
CA ASP A 578 -25.78 17.80 5.61
C ASP A 578 -26.98 18.18 4.70
N GLU A 579 -27.51 19.40 4.86
CA GLU A 579 -28.69 19.86 4.11
C GLU A 579 -28.48 19.83 2.58
N ARG A 580 -27.22 19.97 2.13
CA ARG A 580 -26.87 19.93 0.71
C ARG A 580 -26.94 18.50 0.17
N LEU A 581 -26.52 17.52 0.96
CA LEU A 581 -26.61 16.10 0.64
C LEU A 581 -28.06 15.65 0.51
N ASP A 582 -28.95 16.09 1.40
CA ASP A 582 -30.36 15.70 1.36
C ASP A 582 -31.06 16.18 0.08
N LYS A 583 -30.75 17.41 -0.36
CA LYS A 583 -31.19 17.95 -1.66
C LYS A 583 -30.63 17.13 -2.82
N LEU A 584 -29.34 16.75 -2.77
CA LEU A 584 -28.69 15.96 -3.81
C LEU A 584 -29.24 14.52 -3.91
N LYS A 585 -29.55 13.88 -2.78
CA LYS A 585 -30.19 12.55 -2.73
C LYS A 585 -31.58 12.59 -3.35
N THR A 586 -32.36 13.62 -3.05
CA THR A 586 -33.70 13.81 -3.62
C THR A 586 -33.62 13.95 -5.15
N GLU A 587 -32.69 14.78 -5.63
CA GLU A 587 -32.47 14.97 -7.06
C GLU A 587 -31.97 13.69 -7.75
N PHE A 588 -31.07 12.94 -7.11
CA PHE A 588 -30.57 11.66 -7.62
C PHE A 588 -31.73 10.68 -7.89
N LYS A 589 -32.63 10.47 -6.92
CA LYS A 589 -33.78 9.56 -7.08
C LYS A 589 -34.63 9.92 -8.29
N ARG A 590 -34.86 11.21 -8.51
CA ARG A 590 -35.67 11.73 -9.61
C ARG A 590 -34.99 11.48 -10.96
N VAL A 591 -33.71 11.81 -11.08
CA VAL A 591 -32.97 11.76 -12.36
C VAL A 591 -32.55 10.33 -12.74
N VAL A 592 -32.22 9.49 -11.76
CA VAL A 592 -31.63 8.17 -12.04
C VAL A 592 -32.61 7.21 -12.71
N ILE A 593 -33.91 7.27 -12.36
CA ILE A 593 -34.93 6.41 -12.97
C ILE A 593 -35.09 6.70 -14.45
N GLN A 594 -35.22 7.98 -14.82
CA GLN A 594 -35.31 8.40 -16.22
C GLN A 594 -34.10 7.93 -17.02
N ARG A 595 -32.89 8.04 -16.45
CA ARG A 595 -31.67 7.56 -17.10
C ARG A 595 -31.60 6.03 -17.21
N ILE A 596 -32.08 5.29 -16.21
CA ILE A 596 -32.14 3.83 -16.27
C ILE A 596 -33.11 3.39 -17.38
N GLU A 597 -34.28 4.01 -17.45
CA GLU A 597 -35.26 3.76 -18.51
C GLU A 597 -34.66 4.00 -19.89
N ASP A 598 -34.03 5.15 -20.13
CA ASP A 598 -33.37 5.48 -21.39
C ASP A 598 -32.26 4.48 -21.81
N GLU A 599 -31.52 3.92 -20.86
CA GLU A 599 -30.46 2.94 -21.13
C GLU A 599 -31.03 1.55 -21.41
N VAL A 600 -32.07 1.14 -20.67
CA VAL A 600 -32.77 -0.14 -20.90
C VAL A 600 -33.47 -0.13 -22.26
N GLU A 601 -34.16 0.97 -22.61
CA GLU A 601 -34.77 1.11 -23.93
C GLU A 601 -33.74 1.06 -25.07
N ARG A 602 -32.56 1.66 -24.87
CA ARG A 602 -31.45 1.54 -25.84
C ARG A 602 -30.94 0.12 -25.97
N ALA A 603 -30.75 -0.57 -24.84
CA ALA A 603 -30.35 -1.97 -24.84
C ALA A 603 -31.37 -2.85 -25.59
N PHE A 604 -32.66 -2.57 -25.47
CA PHE A 604 -33.69 -3.24 -26.27
C PHE A 604 -33.60 -2.95 -27.77
N LYS A 605 -33.37 -1.69 -28.16
CA LYS A 605 -33.19 -1.31 -29.58
C LYS A 605 -31.98 -1.99 -30.21
N ASP A 606 -30.92 -2.19 -29.43
CA ASP A 606 -29.67 -2.82 -29.88
C ASP A 606 -29.66 -4.35 -29.74
N TYR A 607 -30.77 -4.99 -29.37
CA TYR A 607 -30.88 -6.43 -29.12
C TYR A 607 -29.93 -6.96 -28.01
N ARG A 608 -29.54 -6.10 -27.07
CA ARG A 608 -28.62 -6.42 -25.95
C ARG A 608 -29.37 -6.70 -24.66
N LEU A 609 -30.12 -7.81 -24.61
CA LEU A 609 -30.97 -8.16 -23.46
C LEU A 609 -30.19 -8.35 -22.15
N ARG A 610 -28.97 -8.88 -22.20
CA ARG A 610 -28.11 -9.04 -21.00
C ARG A 610 -27.74 -7.70 -20.38
N ASP A 611 -27.46 -6.67 -21.20
CA ASP A 611 -27.13 -5.34 -20.70
C ASP A 611 -28.32 -4.72 -19.95
N ALA A 612 -29.54 -4.88 -20.48
CA ALA A 612 -30.77 -4.41 -19.83
C ALA A 612 -30.98 -5.08 -18.45
N GLU A 613 -30.76 -6.39 -18.36
CA GLU A 613 -30.84 -7.14 -17.10
C GLU A 613 -29.77 -6.68 -16.10
N GLU A 614 -28.53 -6.48 -16.56
CA GLU A 614 -27.43 -6.01 -15.70
C GLU A 614 -27.72 -4.61 -15.13
N ILE A 615 -28.28 -3.69 -15.92
CA ILE A 615 -28.65 -2.34 -15.48
C ILE A 615 -29.71 -2.42 -14.36
N LEU A 616 -30.78 -3.20 -14.55
CA LEU A 616 -31.85 -3.36 -13.56
C LEU A 616 -31.42 -4.16 -12.32
N GLY A 617 -30.45 -5.07 -12.49
CA GLY A 617 -29.79 -5.80 -11.42
C GLY A 617 -28.93 -4.88 -10.54
N LYS A 618 -28.19 -3.95 -11.15
CA LYS A 618 -27.42 -2.93 -10.42
C LYS A 618 -28.33 -1.98 -9.64
N TYR A 619 -29.50 -1.62 -10.16
CA TYR A 619 -30.48 -0.81 -9.42
C TYR A 619 -30.93 -1.50 -8.12
N ALA A 620 -31.12 -2.83 -8.13
CA ALA A 620 -31.48 -3.60 -6.93
C ALA A 620 -30.44 -3.50 -5.80
N GLN A 621 -29.19 -3.19 -6.15
CA GLN A 621 -28.06 -3.06 -5.22
C GLN A 621 -27.90 -1.64 -4.69
N PHE A 622 -28.76 -0.69 -5.09
CA PHE A 622 -28.69 0.67 -4.57
C PHE A 622 -29.00 0.67 -3.06
N PRO A 623 -28.45 1.63 -2.30
CA PRO A 623 -28.86 1.87 -0.93
C PRO A 623 -30.39 2.05 -0.84
N LEU A 624 -31.03 1.44 0.16
CA LEU A 624 -32.51 1.45 0.30
C LEU A 624 -33.07 2.88 0.37
N ASP A 625 -32.34 3.80 1.01
CA ASP A 625 -32.71 5.22 1.11
C ASP A 625 -32.59 5.96 -0.21
N LEU A 626 -31.98 5.37 -1.24
CA LEU A 626 -31.82 5.90 -2.60
C LEU A 626 -32.63 5.13 -3.65
N GLN A 627 -33.29 4.05 -3.25
CA GLN A 627 -34.31 3.39 -4.05
C GLN A 627 -35.65 4.13 -3.93
N HIS A 628 -36.48 3.96 -4.94
CA HIS A 628 -37.88 4.34 -4.88
C HIS A 628 -38.64 3.36 -3.98
N PRO A 629 -39.50 3.86 -3.07
CA PRO A 629 -40.25 3.00 -2.16
C PRO A 629 -41.27 2.15 -2.95
N PRO A 630 -41.62 0.95 -2.45
CA PRO A 630 -42.62 0.11 -3.09
C PRO A 630 -43.95 0.84 -3.31
N GLY A 631 -44.49 0.78 -4.54
CA GLY A 631 -45.75 1.42 -4.92
C GLY A 631 -45.66 2.91 -5.27
N SER A 632 -44.45 3.44 -5.42
CA SER A 632 -44.24 4.76 -6.03
C SER A 632 -44.10 4.67 -7.54
N GLU A 633 -44.31 5.78 -8.24
CA GLU A 633 -44.20 5.86 -9.70
C GLU A 633 -42.84 5.33 -10.21
N GLY A 634 -41.73 5.63 -9.51
CA GLY A 634 -40.40 5.13 -9.88
C GLY A 634 -40.24 3.61 -9.68
N ASP A 635 -40.89 3.02 -8.68
CA ASP A 635 -40.93 1.56 -8.48
C ASP A 635 -41.75 0.87 -9.58
N ASP A 636 -42.86 1.48 -9.99
CA ASP A 636 -43.70 0.98 -11.09
C ASP A 636 -42.95 0.99 -12.43
N VAL A 637 -42.16 2.04 -12.72
CA VAL A 637 -41.28 2.09 -13.90
C VAL A 637 -40.28 0.93 -13.88
N ILE A 638 -39.57 0.70 -12.77
CA ILE A 638 -38.57 -0.38 -12.67
C ILE A 638 -39.21 -1.76 -12.80
N LYS A 639 -40.39 -1.98 -12.19
CA LYS A 639 -41.16 -3.21 -12.34
C LYS A 639 -41.60 -3.42 -13.79
N GLY A 640 -42.08 -2.37 -14.45
CA GLY A 640 -42.45 -2.37 -15.86
C GLY A 640 -41.27 -2.78 -16.74
N LEU A 641 -40.10 -2.18 -16.55
CA LEU A 641 -38.88 -2.52 -17.29
C LEU A 641 -38.43 -3.97 -17.04
N ARG A 642 -38.48 -4.45 -15.80
CA ARG A 642 -38.16 -5.86 -15.48
C ARG A 642 -39.12 -6.82 -16.16
N HIS A 643 -40.42 -6.50 -16.18
CA HIS A 643 -41.41 -7.29 -16.88
C HIS A 643 -41.15 -7.33 -18.40
N GLN A 644 -40.78 -6.20 -19.00
CA GLN A 644 -40.41 -6.16 -20.42
C GLN A 644 -39.16 -7.00 -20.73
N VAL A 645 -38.12 -6.96 -19.88
CA VAL A 645 -36.95 -7.84 -20.01
C VAL A 645 -37.37 -9.31 -19.98
N ALA A 646 -38.21 -9.69 -19.01
CA ALA A 646 -38.70 -11.05 -18.87
C ALA A 646 -39.51 -11.50 -20.10
N GLN A 647 -40.38 -10.64 -20.64
CA GLN A 647 -41.13 -10.93 -21.88
C GLN A 647 -40.20 -11.19 -23.07
N ARG A 648 -39.17 -10.36 -23.26
CA ARG A 648 -38.22 -10.52 -24.37
C ARG A 648 -37.35 -11.76 -24.23
N GLN A 649 -36.92 -12.10 -23.01
CA GLN A 649 -36.18 -13.34 -22.73
C GLN A 649 -37.04 -14.57 -22.97
N ASP A 650 -38.30 -14.54 -22.53
CA ASP A 650 -39.27 -15.60 -22.81
C ASP A 650 -39.45 -15.81 -24.31
N GLN A 651 -39.69 -14.72 -25.04
CA GLN A 651 -39.84 -14.74 -26.49
C GLN A 651 -38.60 -15.34 -27.18
N ALA A 652 -37.40 -14.89 -26.83
CA ALA A 652 -36.16 -15.38 -27.44
C ALA A 652 -35.95 -16.89 -27.22
N LEU A 653 -36.17 -17.39 -26.00
CA LEU A 653 -36.06 -18.82 -25.70
C LEU A 653 -37.12 -19.65 -26.45
N TYR A 654 -38.32 -19.10 -26.65
CA TYR A 654 -39.36 -19.76 -27.44
C TYR A 654 -39.01 -19.78 -28.92
N GLU A 655 -38.49 -18.68 -29.47
CA GLU A 655 -38.06 -18.59 -30.87
C GLU A 655 -36.94 -19.59 -31.17
N ASP A 656 -36.00 -19.80 -30.25
CA ASP A 656 -34.99 -20.86 -30.34
C ASP A 656 -35.64 -22.25 -30.36
N ALA A 657 -36.58 -22.53 -29.44
CA ALA A 657 -37.33 -23.79 -29.43
C ALA A 657 -38.12 -24.01 -30.73
N LEU A 658 -38.69 -22.95 -31.31
CA LEU A 658 -39.43 -22.97 -32.56
C LEU A 658 -38.53 -23.22 -33.77
N LYS A 659 -37.32 -22.65 -33.76
CA LYS A 659 -36.31 -22.77 -34.82
C LYS A 659 -35.72 -24.18 -34.88
N TYR A 660 -35.26 -24.71 -33.75
CA TYR A 660 -34.55 -25.99 -33.72
C TYR A 660 -35.48 -27.20 -33.56
N ARG A 661 -36.62 -27.04 -32.86
CA ARG A 661 -37.61 -28.11 -32.59
C ARG A 661 -37.01 -29.39 -32.00
N ALA A 662 -35.89 -29.23 -31.30
CA ALA A 662 -35.16 -30.31 -30.65
C ALA A 662 -35.44 -30.31 -29.14
N ARG A 663 -35.25 -31.48 -28.52
CA ARG A 663 -35.66 -31.73 -27.13
C ARG A 663 -34.96 -30.80 -26.14
N ASP A 664 -33.67 -30.63 -26.30
CA ASP A 664 -32.78 -29.75 -25.54
C ASP A 664 -33.25 -28.29 -25.55
N HIS A 665 -33.56 -27.72 -26.72
CA HIS A 665 -34.06 -26.34 -26.80
C HIS A 665 -35.43 -26.17 -26.16
N ILE A 666 -36.30 -27.18 -26.28
CA ILE A 666 -37.63 -27.17 -25.64
C ILE A 666 -37.51 -27.31 -24.12
N GLU A 667 -36.63 -28.18 -23.64
CA GLU A 667 -36.35 -28.33 -22.21
C GLU A 667 -35.72 -27.05 -21.64
N ASN A 668 -34.81 -26.41 -22.38
CA ASN A 668 -34.21 -25.13 -21.99
C ASN A 668 -35.28 -24.05 -21.77
N TYR A 669 -36.25 -23.91 -22.69
CA TYR A 669 -37.38 -23.00 -22.48
C TYR A 669 -38.20 -23.37 -21.24
N LEU A 670 -38.62 -24.63 -21.11
CA LEU A 670 -39.49 -25.08 -20.02
C LEU A 670 -38.85 -24.96 -18.63
N GLN A 671 -37.52 -24.89 -18.56
CA GLN A 671 -36.77 -24.72 -17.33
C GLN A 671 -36.41 -23.26 -17.06
N ASN A 672 -35.95 -22.52 -18.06
CA ASN A 672 -35.26 -21.24 -17.87
C ASN A 672 -36.05 -20.01 -18.36
N ALA A 673 -37.15 -20.20 -19.09
CA ALA A 673 -37.96 -19.06 -19.53
C ALA A 673 -38.66 -18.41 -18.33
N PRO A 674 -38.54 -17.08 -18.16
CA PRO A 674 -38.97 -16.40 -16.95
C PRO A 674 -40.50 -16.32 -16.80
N LEU A 675 -41.24 -16.26 -17.91
CA LEU A 675 -42.71 -16.17 -17.89
C LEU A 675 -43.37 -17.49 -18.29
N GLN A 676 -42.69 -18.33 -19.05
CA GLN A 676 -43.19 -19.58 -19.61
C GLN A 676 -44.51 -19.43 -20.39
N SER A 677 -44.72 -18.30 -21.08
CA SER A 677 -45.99 -17.98 -21.75
C SER A 677 -46.47 -19.02 -22.79
N MET A 678 -45.55 -19.83 -23.32
CA MET A 678 -45.80 -20.89 -24.31
C MET A 678 -45.61 -22.30 -23.74
N LYS A 679 -45.65 -22.45 -22.41
CA LYS A 679 -45.41 -23.73 -21.71
C LYS A 679 -46.32 -24.84 -22.20
N LYS A 680 -47.59 -24.53 -22.45
CA LYS A 680 -48.60 -25.52 -22.85
C LYS A 680 -48.29 -26.11 -24.22
N GLU A 681 -47.93 -25.27 -25.19
CA GLU A 681 -47.59 -25.62 -26.56
C GLU A 681 -46.31 -26.46 -26.59
N LEU A 682 -45.27 -26.01 -25.89
CA LEU A 682 -43.99 -26.71 -25.83
C LEU A 682 -44.05 -28.00 -25.03
N SER A 683 -44.87 -28.09 -23.97
CA SER A 683 -45.10 -29.34 -23.24
C SER A 683 -45.77 -30.39 -24.13
N LYS A 684 -46.73 -29.99 -24.97
CA LYS A 684 -47.35 -30.88 -25.97
C LYS A 684 -46.35 -31.34 -27.02
N TYR A 685 -45.50 -30.42 -27.50
CA TYR A 685 -44.48 -30.77 -28.49
C TYR A 685 -43.40 -31.68 -27.91
N LYS A 686 -42.98 -31.45 -26.66
CA LYS A 686 -42.09 -32.35 -25.92
C LYS A 686 -42.70 -33.75 -25.78
N ALA A 687 -43.98 -33.84 -25.39
CA ALA A 687 -44.68 -35.12 -25.32
C ALA A 687 -44.72 -35.84 -26.68
N TYR A 688 -44.87 -35.10 -27.78
CA TYR A 688 -44.73 -35.64 -29.13
C TYR A 688 -43.32 -36.20 -29.37
N LEU A 689 -42.26 -35.41 -29.12
CA LEU A 689 -40.87 -35.88 -29.25
C LEU A 689 -40.61 -37.13 -28.41
N ASP A 690 -41.13 -37.17 -27.18
CA ASP A 690 -41.06 -38.32 -26.29
C ASP A 690 -41.76 -39.56 -26.88
N SER A 691 -42.91 -39.37 -27.53
CA SER A 691 -43.67 -40.47 -28.17
C SER A 691 -43.00 -41.06 -29.41
N ILE A 692 -42.12 -40.31 -30.07
CA ILE A 692 -41.42 -40.75 -31.29
C ILE A 692 -39.94 -41.10 -31.08
N GLN A 693 -39.49 -41.18 -29.81
CA GLN A 693 -38.12 -41.59 -29.51
C GLN A 693 -37.80 -42.99 -30.08
N PRO A 694 -36.54 -43.26 -30.46
CA PRO A 694 -36.12 -44.56 -30.98
C PRO A 694 -36.55 -45.77 -30.12
N SER A 695 -36.60 -45.60 -28.80
CA SER A 695 -36.95 -46.63 -27.81
C SER A 695 -38.44 -46.70 -27.47
N ALA A 696 -39.22 -45.65 -27.77
CA ALA A 696 -40.62 -45.55 -27.41
C ALA A 696 -41.48 -46.58 -28.16
N THR A 697 -42.45 -47.19 -27.48
CA THR A 697 -43.37 -48.14 -28.13
C THR A 697 -44.64 -47.40 -28.56
N ILE A 698 -44.87 -47.30 -29.87
CA ILE A 698 -46.10 -46.74 -30.41
C ILE A 698 -47.13 -47.86 -30.53
N SER A 699 -48.28 -47.69 -29.90
CA SER A 699 -49.41 -48.62 -29.97
C SER A 699 -50.40 -48.21 -31.07
N LYS A 700 -51.25 -49.14 -31.51
CA LYS A 700 -52.34 -48.92 -32.49
C LYS A 700 -51.88 -48.55 -33.91
N LEU A 701 -50.65 -48.92 -34.29
CA LEU A 701 -50.17 -48.78 -35.67
C LEU A 701 -50.95 -49.70 -36.61
N LYS A 702 -51.18 -49.28 -37.86
CA LYS A 702 -51.77 -50.11 -38.92
C LYS A 702 -50.92 -50.02 -40.17
N LEU A 703 -50.68 -51.15 -40.83
CA LEU A 703 -50.04 -51.20 -42.13
C LEU A 703 -51.10 -50.90 -43.18
N PHE A 704 -50.95 -49.79 -43.89
CA PHE A 704 -51.75 -49.42 -45.05
C PHE A 704 -50.95 -49.80 -46.30
N VAL A 705 -51.57 -50.55 -47.20
CA VAL A 705 -50.98 -50.92 -48.49
C VAL A 705 -51.98 -50.55 -49.58
N ARG A 706 -51.54 -49.77 -50.57
CA ARG A 706 -52.31 -49.52 -51.79
C ARG A 706 -51.56 -50.09 -52.98
N ILE A 707 -52.11 -51.10 -53.63
CA ILE A 707 -51.53 -51.71 -54.82
C ILE A 707 -52.15 -51.06 -56.04
N THR A 708 -51.33 -50.47 -56.89
CA THR A 708 -51.71 -49.94 -58.20
C THR A 708 -51.26 -50.94 -59.27
N TRP A 709 -52.21 -51.44 -60.05
CA TRP A 709 -51.98 -52.49 -61.06
C TRP A 709 -51.46 -51.86 -62.35
N LEU A 710 -50.29 -52.31 -62.83
CA LEU A 710 -49.54 -51.67 -63.92
C LEU A 710 -49.35 -52.56 -65.14
N ALA A 711 -49.93 -53.77 -65.15
CA ALA A 711 -49.91 -54.68 -66.28
C ALA A 711 -51.31 -55.22 -66.54
N ALA A 712 -51.73 -55.25 -67.81
CA ALA A 712 -52.99 -55.88 -68.22
C ALA A 712 -53.02 -57.38 -67.90
N ALA A 713 -51.86 -58.04 -67.90
CA ALA A 713 -51.72 -59.44 -67.51
C ALA A 713 -51.94 -59.72 -66.01
N ALA A 714 -52.06 -58.66 -65.20
CA ALA A 714 -52.39 -58.77 -63.78
C ALA A 714 -53.85 -58.34 -63.51
N GLU A 715 -54.70 -58.27 -64.54
CA GLU A 715 -56.15 -58.10 -64.41
C GLU A 715 -56.82 -59.46 -64.17
N GLY A 716 -57.74 -59.48 -63.20
CA GLY A 716 -58.42 -60.70 -62.77
C GLY A 716 -59.31 -60.41 -61.55
N ASN A 717 -60.32 -61.25 -61.35
CA ASN A 717 -61.27 -61.16 -60.22
C ASN A 717 -60.92 -62.09 -59.04
N ASP A 718 -59.99 -63.03 -59.24
CA ASP A 718 -59.67 -64.09 -58.27
C ASP A 718 -58.24 -63.97 -57.68
N ASN A 719 -57.71 -62.74 -57.58
CA ASN A 719 -56.41 -62.54 -56.94
C ASN A 719 -56.46 -62.77 -55.42
N VAL A 720 -55.41 -63.40 -54.91
CA VAL A 720 -55.13 -63.57 -53.49
C VAL A 720 -53.94 -62.67 -53.13
N VAL A 721 -54.22 -61.62 -52.37
CA VAL A 721 -53.20 -60.67 -51.89
C VAL A 721 -52.80 -61.03 -50.47
N ASN A 722 -51.53 -61.40 -50.30
CA ASN A 722 -50.92 -61.69 -49.01
C ASN A 722 -49.84 -60.65 -48.68
N VAL A 723 -50.02 -59.95 -47.56
CA VAL A 723 -49.00 -59.05 -47.00
C VAL A 723 -48.52 -59.60 -45.67
N SER A 724 -47.22 -59.87 -45.57
CA SER A 724 -46.56 -60.26 -44.33
C SER A 724 -45.76 -59.11 -43.72
N LEU A 725 -45.80 -59.04 -42.39
CA LEU A 725 -44.98 -58.14 -41.57
C LEU A 725 -44.07 -58.99 -40.69
N ASN A 726 -42.76 -58.90 -40.91
CA ASN A 726 -41.75 -59.75 -40.28
C ASN A 726 -42.04 -61.26 -40.43
N GLY A 727 -42.54 -61.67 -41.60
CA GLY A 727 -42.86 -63.08 -41.90
C GLY A 727 -44.21 -63.57 -41.39
N LYS A 728 -44.94 -62.78 -40.60
CA LYS A 728 -46.32 -63.09 -40.20
C LYS A 728 -47.30 -62.43 -41.17
N ASN A 729 -48.23 -63.19 -41.76
CA ASN A 729 -49.30 -62.62 -42.59
C ASN A 729 -50.21 -61.72 -41.74
N VAL A 730 -50.33 -60.44 -42.15
CA VAL A 730 -51.13 -59.41 -41.47
C VAL A 730 -52.29 -58.90 -42.32
N ILE A 731 -52.26 -59.18 -43.63
CA ILE A 731 -53.35 -58.97 -44.58
C ILE A 731 -53.38 -60.23 -45.46
N SER A 732 -54.56 -60.83 -45.59
CA SER A 732 -54.82 -61.96 -46.49
C SER A 732 -56.22 -61.75 -47.04
N GLN A 733 -56.33 -61.40 -48.30
CA GLN A 733 -57.61 -61.16 -48.96
C GLN A 733 -57.67 -61.97 -50.25
N THR A 734 -58.76 -62.72 -50.40
CA THR A 734 -59.07 -63.52 -51.58
C THR A 734 -60.08 -62.77 -52.46
N ASN A 735 -60.21 -63.18 -53.72
CA ASN A 735 -61.15 -62.62 -54.68
C ASN A 735 -60.96 -61.10 -54.85
N VAL A 736 -59.70 -60.69 -54.95
CA VAL A 736 -59.34 -59.29 -55.17
C VAL A 736 -59.44 -58.98 -56.66
N GLU A 737 -60.42 -58.15 -56.99
CA GLU A 737 -60.53 -57.56 -58.32
C GLU A 737 -59.35 -56.61 -58.59
N SER A 738 -58.78 -56.77 -59.77
CA SER A 738 -57.65 -55.99 -60.27
C SER A 738 -57.99 -55.51 -61.68
N HIS A 739 -57.85 -54.20 -61.87
CA HIS A 739 -58.07 -53.53 -63.15
C HIS A 739 -56.86 -52.68 -63.46
N PHE A 740 -56.47 -52.65 -64.73
CA PHE A 740 -55.33 -51.91 -65.22
C PHE A 740 -55.44 -50.43 -64.85
N TYR A 741 -54.37 -49.88 -64.27
CA TYR A 741 -54.28 -48.53 -63.70
C TYR A 741 -55.21 -48.19 -62.52
N GLN A 742 -56.01 -49.14 -62.03
CA GLN A 742 -56.77 -48.95 -60.79
C GLN A 742 -55.94 -49.34 -59.57
N SER A 743 -56.43 -48.94 -58.39
CA SER A 743 -55.74 -49.20 -57.12
C SER A 743 -56.65 -49.88 -56.12
N THR A 744 -56.14 -50.95 -55.50
CA THR A 744 -56.82 -51.66 -54.41
C THR A 744 -56.14 -51.34 -53.09
N VAL A 745 -56.94 -51.11 -52.03
CA VAL A 745 -56.46 -50.66 -50.72
C VAL A 745 -56.67 -51.73 -49.67
N PHE A 746 -55.64 -51.96 -48.86
CA PHE A 746 -55.62 -52.93 -47.77
C PHE A 746 -55.13 -52.30 -46.48
N ILE A 747 -55.69 -52.74 -45.35
CA ILE A 747 -55.34 -52.23 -44.02
C ILE A 747 -55.23 -53.41 -43.06
N SER A 748 -54.08 -53.52 -42.38
CA SER A 748 -53.87 -54.56 -41.38
C SER A 748 -54.64 -54.32 -40.07
N SER A 749 -54.68 -55.35 -39.23
CA SER A 749 -54.97 -55.19 -37.80
C SER A 749 -53.96 -54.28 -37.11
N ARG A 750 -54.29 -53.82 -35.89
CA ARG A 750 -53.41 -52.98 -35.08
C ARG A 750 -52.17 -53.76 -34.61
N PHE A 751 -51.02 -53.10 -34.61
CA PHE A 751 -49.79 -53.62 -34.01
C PHE A 751 -49.06 -52.53 -33.21
N SER A 752 -48.06 -52.95 -32.43
CA SER A 752 -47.18 -52.06 -31.68
C SER A 752 -45.75 -52.21 -32.16
N ALA A 753 -45.02 -51.10 -32.28
CA ALA A 753 -43.63 -51.12 -32.67
C ALA A 753 -42.87 -49.88 -32.21
N LYS A 754 -41.55 -50.01 -32.09
CA LYS A 754 -40.65 -48.89 -31.83
C LYS A 754 -40.32 -48.14 -33.14
N PRO A 755 -40.20 -46.81 -33.16
CA PRO A 755 -39.79 -46.05 -34.34
C PRO A 755 -38.52 -46.58 -35.00
N SER A 756 -37.52 -46.94 -34.19
CA SER A 756 -36.24 -47.47 -34.66
C SER A 756 -36.29 -48.90 -35.19
N SER A 757 -37.37 -49.65 -34.88
CA SER A 757 -37.46 -51.07 -35.22
C SER A 757 -37.55 -51.28 -36.72
N LEU A 758 -36.74 -52.18 -37.25
CA LEU A 758 -36.80 -52.59 -38.65
C LEU A 758 -37.97 -53.55 -38.85
N LYS A 759 -38.83 -53.23 -39.81
CA LYS A 759 -39.93 -54.08 -40.25
C LYS A 759 -39.69 -54.52 -41.69
N THR A 760 -39.82 -55.82 -41.89
CA THR A 760 -39.81 -56.43 -43.23
C THR A 760 -41.26 -56.53 -43.68
N VAL A 761 -41.62 -55.83 -44.75
CA VAL A 761 -42.91 -55.97 -45.42
C VAL A 761 -42.68 -56.78 -46.69
N ALA A 762 -43.40 -57.90 -46.85
CA ALA A 762 -43.40 -58.66 -48.10
C ALA A 762 -44.83 -58.77 -48.61
N ILE A 763 -45.00 -58.56 -49.91
CA ILE A 763 -46.28 -58.58 -50.61
C ILE A 763 -46.18 -59.66 -51.69
N THR A 764 -47.22 -60.47 -51.78
CA THR A 764 -47.37 -61.57 -52.74
C THR A 764 -48.78 -61.48 -53.29
N VAL A 765 -48.90 -61.46 -54.62
CA VAL A 765 -50.17 -61.50 -55.33
C VAL A 765 -50.18 -62.75 -56.18
N ILE A 766 -51.16 -63.61 -55.97
CA ILE A 766 -51.32 -64.86 -56.71
C ILE A 766 -52.74 -64.90 -57.27
N GLU A 767 -52.89 -65.07 -58.57
CA GLU A 767 -54.20 -65.33 -59.18
C GLU A 767 -54.51 -66.83 -59.14
N LYS A 768 -55.69 -67.17 -58.62
CA LYS A 768 -56.12 -68.56 -58.49
C LYS A 768 -56.77 -69.03 -59.78
N GLY A 769 -56.02 -69.76 -60.60
CA GLY A 769 -56.54 -70.44 -61.77
C GLY A 769 -57.08 -71.84 -61.47
N PHE A 770 -57.93 -72.36 -62.36
CA PHE A 770 -58.47 -73.72 -62.26
C PHE A 770 -57.42 -74.82 -62.42
N PHE A 771 -56.32 -74.54 -63.15
CA PHE A 771 -55.24 -75.51 -63.45
C PHE A 771 -53.89 -75.15 -62.81
N SER A 772 -53.55 -73.87 -62.69
CA SER A 772 -52.33 -73.38 -62.05
C SER A 772 -52.54 -72.00 -61.45
N ASP A 773 -51.82 -71.72 -60.37
CA ASP A 773 -51.76 -70.41 -59.75
C ASP A 773 -50.74 -69.52 -60.50
N ASP A 774 -51.15 -68.31 -60.89
CA ASP A 774 -50.27 -67.36 -61.59
C ASP A 774 -49.68 -66.34 -60.61
N ASP A 775 -48.36 -66.11 -60.67
CA ASP A 775 -47.69 -65.07 -59.88
C ASP A 775 -47.97 -63.70 -60.51
N ASN A 776 -48.86 -62.94 -59.89
CA ASN A 776 -49.21 -61.58 -60.31
C ASN A 776 -48.37 -60.51 -59.61
N GLY A 777 -47.35 -60.91 -58.84
CA GLY A 777 -46.27 -60.02 -58.41
C GLY A 777 -45.86 -60.23 -56.96
N THR A 778 -44.54 -60.23 -56.75
CA THR A 778 -43.92 -60.29 -55.43
C THR A 778 -42.98 -59.11 -55.17
N GLY A 779 -42.89 -58.69 -53.92
CA GLY A 779 -41.96 -57.64 -53.51
C GLY A 779 -41.66 -57.68 -52.02
N ARG A 780 -40.46 -57.26 -51.63
CA ARG A 780 -40.02 -57.22 -50.22
C ARG A 780 -39.21 -55.96 -49.92
N VAL A 781 -39.46 -55.34 -48.77
CA VAL A 781 -38.67 -54.21 -48.26
C VAL A 781 -38.44 -54.34 -46.76
N LYS A 782 -37.24 -53.94 -46.29
CA LYS A 782 -36.91 -53.80 -44.87
C LYS A 782 -36.59 -52.34 -44.54
N LYS A 783 -37.43 -51.68 -43.75
CA LYS A 783 -37.29 -50.25 -43.39
C LYS A 783 -37.66 -50.03 -41.93
N ARG A 784 -37.24 -48.90 -41.34
CA ARG A 784 -37.66 -48.54 -39.98
C ARG A 784 -39.13 -48.15 -39.97
N VAL A 785 -39.79 -48.32 -38.84
CA VAL A 785 -41.20 -47.88 -38.66
C VAL A 785 -41.34 -46.38 -38.94
N SER A 786 -40.39 -45.56 -38.49
CA SER A 786 -40.36 -44.12 -38.77
C SER A 786 -40.27 -43.78 -40.26
N ASP A 787 -39.61 -44.62 -41.06
CA ASP A 787 -39.46 -44.41 -42.50
C ASP A 787 -40.72 -44.83 -43.24
N LEU A 788 -41.30 -45.97 -42.88
CA LEU A 788 -42.58 -46.44 -43.43
C LEU A 788 -43.76 -45.53 -43.06
N ALA A 789 -43.67 -44.77 -41.96
CA ALA A 789 -44.65 -43.75 -41.60
C ALA A 789 -44.64 -42.52 -42.55
N LYS A 790 -43.56 -42.32 -43.31
CA LYS A 790 -43.46 -41.29 -44.37
C LYS A 790 -44.01 -41.77 -45.72
N GLY A 791 -44.30 -43.07 -45.83
CA GLY A 791 -44.70 -43.72 -47.08
C GLY A 791 -43.51 -44.29 -47.84
N TYR A 792 -43.71 -45.44 -48.48
CA TYR A 792 -42.71 -46.10 -49.31
C TYR A 792 -43.36 -46.83 -50.48
N THR A 793 -42.87 -46.63 -51.70
CA THR A 793 -43.36 -47.34 -52.88
C THR A 793 -42.48 -48.54 -53.17
N LEU A 794 -43.08 -49.73 -53.16
CA LEU A 794 -42.46 -51.01 -53.47
C LEU A 794 -42.96 -51.49 -54.84
N LYS A 795 -42.04 -51.80 -55.75
CA LYS A 795 -42.39 -52.43 -57.04
C LYS A 795 -42.61 -53.92 -56.81
N LEU A 796 -43.68 -54.47 -57.41
CA LEU A 796 -43.98 -55.90 -57.40
C LEU A 796 -43.58 -56.48 -58.76
N HIS A 797 -42.87 -57.60 -58.73
CA HIS A 797 -42.32 -58.24 -59.92
C HIS A 797 -42.87 -59.65 -60.10
N ALA A 798 -43.18 -60.02 -61.34
CA ALA A 798 -43.45 -61.39 -61.77
C ALA A 798 -42.65 -61.67 -63.05
N ALA A 799 -42.00 -62.83 -63.14
CA ALA A 799 -41.14 -63.21 -64.27
C ALA A 799 -40.18 -62.08 -64.75
N GLY A 800 -39.64 -61.29 -63.81
CA GLY A 800 -38.72 -60.18 -64.08
C GLY A 800 -39.37 -58.86 -64.53
N LYS A 801 -40.69 -58.80 -64.78
CA LYS A 801 -41.42 -57.59 -65.16
C LYS A 801 -42.16 -56.98 -63.97
N ILE A 802 -42.38 -55.66 -63.99
CA ILE A 802 -43.19 -54.98 -62.96
C ILE A 802 -44.66 -55.16 -63.30
N THR A 803 -45.40 -55.87 -62.45
CA THR A 803 -46.85 -56.11 -62.63
C THR A 803 -47.70 -55.11 -61.85
N ALA A 804 -47.19 -54.62 -60.72
CA ALA A 804 -47.87 -53.65 -59.87
C ALA A 804 -46.90 -52.83 -59.01
N GLN A 805 -47.40 -51.75 -58.41
CA GLN A 805 -46.69 -50.95 -57.41
C GLN A 805 -47.51 -50.83 -56.13
N ALA A 806 -46.89 -51.17 -54.99
CA ALA A 806 -47.50 -51.06 -53.68
C ALA A 806 -46.98 -49.84 -52.92
N PHE A 807 -47.86 -48.88 -52.62
CA PHE A 807 -47.59 -47.81 -51.67
C PHE A 807 -47.87 -48.30 -50.25
N ILE A 808 -46.82 -48.39 -49.44
CA ILE A 808 -46.83 -48.85 -48.05
C ILE A 808 -46.74 -47.65 -47.13
N LEU A 809 -47.65 -47.53 -46.18
CA LEU A 809 -47.68 -46.48 -45.18
C LEU A 809 -48.06 -47.04 -43.81
N ILE A 810 -47.34 -46.66 -42.75
CA ILE A 810 -47.80 -46.94 -41.38
C ILE A 810 -48.75 -45.82 -40.94
N LYS A 811 -50.03 -46.15 -40.75
CA LYS A 811 -51.04 -45.28 -40.16
C LYS A 811 -51.02 -45.38 -38.64
N GLY A 812 -51.38 -44.30 -37.95
CA GLY A 812 -51.38 -44.22 -36.47
C GLY A 812 -50.05 -43.75 -35.87
N TYR A 813 -49.07 -43.35 -36.69
CA TYR A 813 -47.86 -42.71 -36.22
C TYR A 813 -48.17 -41.28 -35.69
N PRO A 814 -47.64 -40.86 -34.52
CA PRO A 814 -47.89 -39.54 -33.95
C PRO A 814 -47.54 -38.41 -34.93
N LYS A 815 -48.39 -37.38 -35.01
CA LYS A 815 -48.15 -36.17 -35.80
C LYS A 815 -47.59 -35.06 -34.91
N ALA A 816 -46.66 -34.28 -35.45
CA ALA A 816 -46.11 -33.11 -34.77
C ALA A 816 -47.23 -32.09 -34.46
N PRO A 817 -47.39 -31.63 -33.22
CA PRO A 817 -48.27 -30.52 -32.88
C PRO A 817 -47.85 -29.23 -33.59
N ASN A 818 -48.81 -28.35 -33.89
CA ASN A 818 -48.50 -27.02 -34.40
C ASN A 818 -47.95 -26.13 -33.27
N LEU A 819 -46.88 -25.38 -33.53
CA LEU A 819 -46.33 -24.37 -32.64
C LEU A 819 -46.67 -22.98 -33.21
N PRO A 820 -47.53 -22.18 -32.55
CA PRO A 820 -47.91 -20.86 -33.04
C PRO A 820 -46.77 -19.85 -32.87
N ALA A 821 -46.95 -18.63 -33.41
CA ALA A 821 -46.07 -17.51 -33.05
C ALA A 821 -46.15 -17.22 -31.56
N TRP A 822 -45.06 -16.70 -30.98
CA TRP A 822 -45.03 -16.32 -29.56
C TRP A 822 -46.13 -15.31 -29.26
N HIS A 823 -46.78 -15.49 -28.12
CA HIS A 823 -47.72 -14.51 -27.58
C HIS A 823 -47.52 -14.44 -26.05
N PRO A 824 -47.63 -13.25 -25.45
CA PRO A 824 -47.70 -13.16 -24.00
C PRO A 824 -48.93 -13.92 -23.51
N GLU A 825 -48.85 -14.56 -22.34
CA GLU A 825 -50.04 -15.15 -21.71
C GLU A 825 -51.12 -14.09 -21.52
N LYS A 826 -52.37 -14.47 -21.79
CA LYS A 826 -53.55 -13.60 -21.66
C LYS A 826 -53.90 -13.29 -20.20
#